data_AF-A0A5M3W9M8-F1
#
_entry.id   AF-A0A5M3W9M8-F1
#
_cell.length_a   1.000
_cell.length_b   1.000
_cell.length_c   1.000
_cell.angle_alpha   90.00
_cell.angle_beta   90.00
_cell.angle_gamma   90.00
#
_symmetry.space_group_name_H-M   'P 1'
#
loop_
_entity.id
_entity.type
_entity.pdbx_description
1 polymer ?
#
loop_
_entity_poly.entity_id
_entity_poly.type
_entity_poly.pdbx_seq_one_letter_code
_entity_poly.pdbx_strand_id
1 'polypeptide(L)'
;MTESPSVPPGTGPLSPEFAGIDPVLMDGFITELERAGQVIAEQVENIRRELASVDLPAAGLAPIREIGGWAEQQVPRLRQRLAAITAPVPDIPAPASAAATPATALAAAVSAVTAAFGPGLRPYREDALLPPAQAQQLGEALGERFAAIDPEEFHFTGPYASDRLAAVFQELEAHQDDPVFTAAFFAALGRDGMRQIVPALRRLHGQESQDAERVAGLAFASAVSGGAQVPGFAAVMKAVEEVESGDAEGIQMLSALLGQGDYPDVWLAERVAPMLVDGVPSAGLLNALANNPAAARLAITPAIRLSPRPTLPPLKTPPFGESPTPGDVRPSLTAFLKGLNDRIRGLPEQSKAFGRLLAAASGVYDEQDGKHSREAAVFAYAVMTGADEWRLNDATRIHLAEIAASYATEITLGANLNDADLAKDSAEQVAPGWFEWTPLPQVRGSFRLSPEDTFRFMTTFAGNAEARLRFGVGMDEFLQRTLSQPLNTVKNSGDPTSLDSLFKALGNVRGTELAAAVHVLQPEDEQAEGAEKAESFVAGATLAALGLVSPFTAIPVTWTALSTGVSAYYTYGRDSKEKAEELRESAETVKLGRRHEMALLLMKQGFAPQTPPAGIIADSNGNLRPFGEIFQRGTEGIQAFDQWMVDNGLGKGNPLSLGELAVQQADNYIGGHENAYSRGKIYGKPELMTD
;
A
#
# COMPACT_ATOMS: atom_id res chain seq x y z
N MET A 1 -30.53 4.27 46.01
CA MET A 1 -29.95 5.24 45.06
C MET A 1 -28.46 5.05 45.11
N THR A 2 -27.93 4.27 44.19
CA THR A 2 -26.50 3.97 44.05
C THR A 2 -26.14 4.40 42.65
N GLU A 3 -25.48 5.56 42.55
CA GLU A 3 -24.96 6.11 41.30
C GLU A 3 -23.92 5.13 40.73
N SER A 4 -24.10 4.76 39.47
CA SER A 4 -23.07 4.11 38.68
C SER A 4 -21.93 5.12 38.42
N PRO A 5 -20.65 4.71 38.49
CA PRO A 5 -19.55 5.62 38.21
C PRO A 5 -19.61 6.06 36.74
N SER A 6 -19.50 7.37 36.53
CA SER A 6 -19.47 7.99 35.20
C SER A 6 -18.21 7.57 34.45
N VAL A 7 -18.38 7.00 33.26
CA VAL A 7 -17.32 6.71 32.30
C VAL A 7 -16.62 8.02 31.90
N PRO A 8 -15.28 8.10 31.82
CA PRO A 8 -14.58 9.31 31.39
C PRO A 8 -14.87 9.63 29.91
N PRO A 9 -14.86 10.91 29.50
CA PRO A 9 -15.16 11.30 28.13
C PRO A 9 -13.99 10.95 27.20
N GLY A 10 -14.22 10.00 26.29
CA GLY A 10 -13.22 9.52 25.32
C GLY A 10 -13.64 8.28 24.50
N THR A 11 -14.81 7.70 24.76
CA THR A 11 -15.32 6.54 24.02
C THR A 11 -15.96 6.95 22.69
N GLY A 12 -15.16 6.94 21.62
CA GLY A 12 -15.65 6.87 20.23
C GLY A 12 -16.31 5.52 19.91
N PRO A 13 -16.80 5.30 18.68
CA PRO A 13 -17.78 4.25 18.34
C PRO A 13 -17.24 2.81 18.26
N LEU A 14 -16.04 2.53 18.76
CA LEU A 14 -15.50 1.18 18.90
C LEU A 14 -15.45 0.80 20.38
N SER A 15 -15.64 -0.48 20.67
CA SER A 15 -15.81 -1.09 22.00
C SER A 15 -14.98 -0.44 23.13
N PRO A 16 -15.48 -0.44 24.39
CA PRO A 16 -14.83 0.14 25.58
C PRO A 16 -13.48 -0.50 25.99
N GLU A 17 -12.90 -1.35 25.14
CA GLU A 17 -11.73 -2.20 25.39
C GLU A 17 -10.44 -1.68 24.73
N PHE A 18 -10.50 -0.60 23.95
CA PHE A 18 -9.32 -0.01 23.28
C PHE A 18 -9.00 1.39 23.81
N ALA A 19 -7.76 1.59 24.26
CA ALA A 19 -7.21 2.91 24.53
C ALA A 19 -6.27 3.33 23.38
N GLY A 20 -6.38 4.56 22.90
CA GLY A 20 -5.41 5.14 21.97
C GLY A 20 -4.22 5.69 22.74
N ILE A 21 -3.00 5.18 22.48
CA ILE A 21 -1.76 5.65 23.11
C ILE A 21 -0.76 6.09 22.04
N ASP A 22 -0.08 7.21 22.28
CA ASP A 22 1.04 7.67 21.45
C ASP A 22 2.34 6.97 21.92
N PRO A 23 2.95 6.10 21.09
CA PRO A 23 4.14 5.33 21.48
C PRO A 23 5.37 6.22 21.72
N VAL A 24 5.48 7.36 21.03
CA VAL A 24 6.65 8.27 21.18
C VAL A 24 6.60 8.97 22.53
N LEU A 25 5.42 9.46 22.92
CA LEU A 25 5.24 10.08 24.24
C LEU A 25 5.43 9.07 25.38
N MET A 26 4.99 7.84 25.18
CA MET A 26 5.15 6.77 26.17
C MET A 26 6.62 6.35 26.33
N ASP A 27 7.39 6.21 25.25
CA ASP A 27 8.84 5.92 25.34
C ASP A 27 9.60 7.05 26.07
N GLY A 28 9.26 8.31 25.77
CA GLY A 28 9.81 9.47 26.48
C GLY A 28 9.51 9.43 27.98
N PHE A 29 8.27 9.11 28.36
CA PHE A 29 7.88 8.96 29.76
C PHE A 29 8.63 7.83 30.46
N ILE A 30 8.77 6.66 29.82
CA ILE A 30 9.48 5.51 30.38
C ILE A 30 10.96 5.85 30.61
N THR A 31 11.59 6.49 29.64
CA THR A 31 13.00 6.88 29.72
C THR A 31 13.25 7.88 30.86
N GLU A 32 12.35 8.85 31.06
CA GLU A 32 12.43 9.78 32.19
C GLU A 32 12.17 9.09 33.54
N LEU A 33 11.22 8.15 33.61
CA LEU A 33 10.93 7.39 34.83
C LEU A 33 12.12 6.50 35.23
N GLU A 34 12.76 5.85 34.25
CA GLU A 34 13.95 5.03 34.44
C GLU A 34 15.13 5.85 34.97
N ARG A 35 15.38 7.01 34.35
CA ARG A 35 16.38 7.99 34.82
C ARG A 35 16.08 8.47 36.23
N ALA A 36 14.83 8.82 36.53
CA ALA A 36 14.42 9.27 37.85
C ALA A 36 14.62 8.19 38.92
N GLY A 37 14.29 6.92 38.62
CA GLY A 37 14.54 5.78 39.50
C GLY A 37 16.03 5.62 39.84
N GLN A 38 16.90 5.68 38.82
CA GLN A 38 18.36 5.61 39.02
C GLN A 38 18.89 6.76 39.88
N VAL A 39 18.46 7.99 39.61
CA VAL A 39 18.85 9.17 40.40
C VAL A 39 18.39 9.03 41.85
N ILE A 40 17.15 8.56 42.08
CA ILE A 40 16.63 8.34 43.43
C ILE A 40 17.48 7.28 44.16
N ALA A 41 17.79 6.16 43.53
CA ALA A 41 18.60 5.10 44.13
C ALA A 41 20.01 5.60 44.50
N GLU A 42 20.65 6.34 43.58
CA GLU A 42 21.98 6.92 43.81
C GLU A 42 21.98 7.95 44.94
N GLN A 43 21.02 8.89 44.92
CA GLN A 43 20.93 9.94 45.93
C GLN A 43 20.57 9.37 47.31
N VAL A 44 19.68 8.37 47.38
CA VAL A 44 19.36 7.67 48.64
C VAL A 44 20.60 6.99 49.21
N GLU A 45 21.42 6.36 48.37
CA GLU A 45 22.66 5.71 48.81
C GLU A 45 23.72 6.73 49.25
N ASN A 46 23.85 7.87 48.55
CA ASN A 46 24.73 8.97 48.94
C ASN A 46 24.31 9.58 50.27
N ILE A 47 23.02 9.89 50.46
CA ILE A 47 22.51 10.44 51.73
C ILE A 47 22.67 9.41 52.85
N ARG A 48 22.47 8.12 52.58
CA ARG A 48 22.72 7.05 53.57
C ARG A 48 24.18 7.02 54.02
N ARG A 49 25.13 7.18 53.10
CA ARG A 49 26.57 7.25 53.41
C ARG A 49 26.92 8.50 54.22
N GLU A 50 26.34 9.64 53.88
CA GLU A 50 26.53 10.90 54.61
C GLU A 50 25.95 10.81 56.03
N LEU A 51 24.73 10.27 56.20
CA LEU A 51 24.13 10.06 57.52
C LEU A 51 24.94 9.06 58.37
N ALA A 52 25.47 8.01 57.74
CA ALA A 52 26.34 7.04 58.41
C ALA A 52 27.67 7.64 58.84
N SER A 53 28.19 8.67 58.14
CA SER A 53 29.45 9.33 58.50
C SER A 53 29.36 10.16 59.79
N VAL A 54 28.13 10.50 60.21
CA VAL A 54 27.81 11.27 61.42
C VAL A 54 26.98 10.49 62.44
N ASP A 55 26.95 9.15 62.35
CA ASP A 55 26.20 8.24 63.23
C ASP A 55 24.67 8.53 63.33
N LEU A 56 24.08 9.09 62.27
CA LEU A 56 22.64 9.35 62.20
C LEU A 56 21.86 8.18 61.55
N PRO A 57 20.64 7.88 62.02
CA PRO A 57 19.82 6.80 61.48
C PRO A 57 19.24 7.17 60.11
N ALA A 58 19.41 6.28 59.12
CA ALA A 58 18.87 6.45 57.76
C ALA A 58 17.41 5.98 57.60
N ALA A 59 16.69 5.71 58.70
CA ALA A 59 15.32 5.19 58.66
C ALA A 59 14.34 6.13 57.92
N GLY A 60 14.59 7.45 57.95
CA GLY A 60 13.79 8.44 57.23
C GLY A 60 13.88 8.36 55.69
N LEU A 61 14.83 7.60 55.14
CA LEU A 61 14.97 7.39 53.68
C LEU A 61 14.09 6.25 53.15
N ALA A 62 13.43 5.48 54.02
CA ALA A 62 12.64 4.32 53.61
C ALA A 62 11.53 4.66 52.58
N PRO A 63 10.73 5.74 52.74
CA PRO A 63 9.72 6.10 51.74
C PRO A 63 10.30 6.49 50.38
N ILE A 64 11.50 7.10 50.36
CA ILE A 64 12.17 7.48 49.11
C ILE A 64 12.71 6.23 48.39
N ARG A 65 13.22 5.25 49.15
CA ARG A 65 13.61 3.95 48.61
C ARG A 65 12.41 3.17 48.07
N GLU A 66 11.25 3.26 48.71
CA GLU A 66 10.00 2.65 48.22
C GLU A 66 9.57 3.25 46.87
N ILE A 67 9.70 4.57 46.68
CA ILE A 67 9.42 5.23 45.39
C ILE A 67 10.39 4.76 44.30
N GLY A 68 11.69 4.67 44.62
CA GLY A 68 12.70 4.12 43.70
C GLY A 68 12.40 2.66 43.32
N GLY A 69 12.11 1.82 44.31
CA GLY A 69 11.74 0.42 44.10
C GLY A 69 10.43 0.24 43.33
N TRP A 70 9.45 1.14 43.51
CA TRP A 70 8.23 1.16 42.70
C TRP A 70 8.55 1.49 41.23
N ALA A 71 9.38 2.51 40.97
CA ALA A 71 9.79 2.86 39.61
C ALA A 71 10.50 1.69 38.93
N GLU A 72 11.45 1.04 39.62
CA GLU A 72 12.15 -0.17 39.15
C GLU A 72 11.18 -1.32 38.82
N GLN A 73 10.09 -1.49 39.58
CA GLN A 73 9.07 -2.51 39.31
C GLN A 73 8.14 -2.14 38.15
N GLN A 74 7.85 -0.85 37.94
CA GLN A 74 6.93 -0.42 36.88
C GLN A 74 7.61 -0.30 35.52
N VAL A 75 8.89 0.08 35.46
CA VAL A 75 9.59 0.28 34.18
C VAL A 75 9.53 -0.96 33.26
N PRO A 76 9.79 -2.20 33.72
CA PRO A 76 9.68 -3.39 32.88
C PRO A 76 8.26 -3.60 32.34
N ARG A 77 7.23 -3.34 33.16
CA ARG A 77 5.83 -3.42 32.72
C ARG A 77 5.53 -2.36 31.68
N LEU A 78 5.96 -1.12 31.88
CA LEU A 78 5.73 -0.04 30.92
C LEU A 78 6.48 -0.30 29.60
N ARG A 79 7.69 -0.87 29.64
CA ARG A 79 8.43 -1.30 28.44
C ARG A 79 7.68 -2.41 27.70
N GLN A 80 7.16 -3.41 28.40
CA GLN A 80 6.32 -4.47 27.83
C GLN A 80 5.06 -3.88 27.16
N ARG A 81 4.41 -2.90 27.80
CA ARG A 81 3.26 -2.19 27.23
C ARG A 81 3.62 -1.39 25.99
N LEU A 82 4.71 -0.64 26.03
CA LEU A 82 5.19 0.15 24.89
C LEU A 82 5.44 -0.77 23.69
N ALA A 83 6.11 -1.91 23.91
CA ALA A 83 6.35 -2.90 22.88
C ALA A 83 5.04 -3.47 22.29
N ALA A 84 4.04 -3.77 23.13
CA ALA A 84 2.72 -4.22 22.67
C ALA A 84 1.92 -3.12 21.94
N ILE A 85 2.09 -1.84 22.29
CA ILE A 85 1.49 -0.69 21.58
C ILE A 85 2.15 -0.49 20.21
N THR A 86 3.46 -0.76 20.12
CA THR A 86 4.21 -0.69 18.87
C THR A 86 4.04 -1.93 17.99
N ALA A 87 3.56 -3.05 18.54
CA ALA A 87 3.14 -4.21 17.77
C ALA A 87 1.85 -3.88 16.99
N PRO A 88 1.68 -4.38 15.76
CA PRO A 88 0.47 -4.15 14.99
C PRO A 88 -0.73 -4.79 15.68
N VAL A 89 -1.87 -4.10 15.66
CA VAL A 89 -3.15 -4.71 16.08
C VAL A 89 -3.48 -5.79 15.05
N PRO A 90 -3.65 -7.06 15.45
CA PRO A 90 -4.09 -8.09 14.53
C PRO A 90 -5.45 -7.69 13.95
N ASP A 91 -5.60 -7.90 12.63
CA ASP A 91 -6.78 -7.67 11.80
C ASP A 91 -7.96 -7.04 12.56
N ILE A 92 -8.25 -5.77 12.27
CA ILE A 92 -9.63 -5.32 12.43
C ILE A 92 -10.45 -6.30 11.58
N PRO A 93 -11.33 -7.11 12.18
CA PRO A 93 -12.06 -8.10 11.42
C PRO A 93 -12.75 -7.34 10.30
N ALA A 94 -12.44 -7.73 9.05
CA ALA A 94 -13.20 -7.27 7.90
C ALA A 94 -14.68 -7.40 8.27
N PRO A 95 -15.49 -6.33 8.14
CA PRO A 95 -16.89 -6.41 8.52
C PRO A 95 -17.52 -7.61 7.82
N ALA A 96 -18.16 -8.47 8.62
CA ALA A 96 -18.78 -9.70 8.16
C ALA A 96 -19.67 -9.41 6.94
N SER A 97 -19.48 -10.21 5.91
CA SER A 97 -20.01 -9.99 4.57
C SER A 97 -21.51 -9.73 4.52
N ALA A 98 -21.89 -8.64 3.86
CA ALA A 98 -22.93 -8.66 2.84
C ALA A 98 -22.59 -7.58 1.79
N ALA A 99 -22.15 -8.02 0.61
CA ALA A 99 -22.00 -7.23 -0.62
C ALA A 99 -20.81 -6.25 -0.80
N ALA A 100 -19.67 -6.43 -0.12
CA ALA A 100 -18.44 -5.67 -0.42
C ALA A 100 -17.31 -6.58 -0.91
N THR A 101 -16.53 -6.11 -1.89
CA THR A 101 -15.31 -6.76 -2.38
C THR A 101 -14.15 -6.53 -1.40
N PRO A 102 -13.06 -7.34 -1.44
CA PRO A 102 -11.91 -7.18 -0.54
C PRO A 102 -11.30 -5.77 -0.57
N ALA A 103 -11.31 -5.12 -1.74
CA ALA A 103 -10.80 -3.76 -1.92
C ALA A 103 -11.67 -2.69 -1.23
N THR A 104 -13.00 -2.85 -1.22
CA THR A 104 -13.91 -1.92 -0.53
C THR A 104 -13.93 -2.14 0.98
N ALA A 105 -13.71 -3.38 1.44
CA ALA A 105 -13.55 -3.69 2.85
C ALA A 105 -12.24 -3.09 3.42
N LEU A 106 -11.14 -3.16 2.67
CA LEU A 106 -9.85 -2.59 3.06
C LEU A 106 -9.90 -1.05 3.11
N ALA A 107 -10.44 -0.39 2.07
CA ALA A 107 -10.59 1.07 2.05
C ALA A 107 -11.49 1.58 3.18
N ALA A 108 -12.58 0.87 3.50
CA ALA A 108 -13.46 1.20 4.61
C ALA A 108 -12.80 0.97 5.99
N ALA A 109 -12.02 -0.10 6.15
CA ALA A 109 -11.27 -0.38 7.37
C ALA A 109 -10.17 0.67 7.61
N VAL A 110 -9.39 1.02 6.58
CA VAL A 110 -8.34 2.04 6.67
C VAL A 110 -8.93 3.42 6.98
N SER A 111 -10.06 3.78 6.35
CA SER A 111 -10.77 5.03 6.61
C SER A 111 -11.39 5.08 8.01
N ALA A 112 -11.92 3.96 8.52
CA ALA A 112 -12.46 3.88 9.89
C ALA A 112 -11.36 4.00 10.96
N VAL A 113 -10.16 3.43 10.72
CA VAL A 113 -9.01 3.53 11.64
C VAL A 113 -8.47 4.96 11.69
N THR A 114 -8.28 5.58 10.53
CA THR A 114 -7.78 6.95 10.44
C THR A 114 -8.78 8.00 10.92
N ALA A 115 -10.08 7.71 10.90
CA ALA A 115 -11.12 8.57 11.46
C ALA A 115 -11.33 8.40 12.97
N ALA A 116 -11.05 7.21 13.53
CA ALA A 116 -11.27 6.91 14.95
C ALA A 116 -10.11 7.35 15.86
N PHE A 117 -8.89 7.45 15.33
CA PHE A 117 -7.70 7.81 16.09
C PHE A 117 -6.98 8.97 15.41
N GLY A 118 -6.68 10.04 16.18
CA GLY A 118 -5.86 11.14 15.67
C GLY A 118 -4.47 10.64 15.22
N PRO A 119 -3.77 11.41 14.35
CA PRO A 119 -2.45 11.01 13.88
C PRO A 119 -1.51 10.74 15.06
N GLY A 120 -0.92 9.54 15.11
CA GLY A 120 0.04 9.13 16.14
C GLY A 120 -0.49 8.21 17.25
N LEU A 121 -1.81 8.00 17.37
CA LEU A 121 -2.38 7.11 18.39
C LEU A 121 -2.56 5.67 17.87
N ARG A 122 -2.13 4.68 18.65
CA ARG A 122 -2.31 3.25 18.34
C ARG A 122 -3.31 2.58 19.28
N PRO A 123 -4.18 1.67 18.78
CA PRO A 123 -5.08 0.92 19.65
C PRO A 123 -4.30 -0.07 20.51
N TYR A 124 -4.69 -0.22 21.78
CA TYR A 124 -3.98 -1.05 22.75
C TYR A 124 -4.93 -1.83 23.66
N ARG A 125 -4.59 -3.09 23.93
CA ARG A 125 -5.28 -4.00 24.86
C ARG A 125 -4.35 -4.44 25.98
N GLU A 126 -4.67 -4.04 27.21
CA GLU A 126 -3.86 -4.36 28.40
C GLU A 126 -4.18 -5.75 28.98
N ASP A 127 -5.37 -6.27 28.71
CA ASP A 127 -5.88 -7.54 29.24
C ASP A 127 -5.15 -8.77 28.68
N ALA A 128 -4.45 -8.62 27.55
CA ALA A 128 -3.69 -9.68 26.90
C ALA A 128 -2.28 -9.90 27.47
N LEU A 129 -1.75 -8.96 28.28
CA LEU A 129 -0.37 -9.02 28.77
C LEU A 129 -0.25 -9.74 30.11
N LEU A 130 0.69 -10.69 30.19
CA LEU A 130 1.01 -11.37 31.44
C LEU A 130 2.01 -10.55 32.26
N PRO A 131 2.01 -10.67 33.60
CA PRO A 131 3.09 -10.13 34.43
C PRO A 131 4.45 -10.65 33.93
N PRO A 132 5.51 -9.82 33.80
CA PRO A 132 6.76 -10.21 33.15
C PRO A 132 7.39 -11.51 33.66
N ALA A 133 7.41 -11.74 34.98
CA ALA A 133 7.95 -12.98 35.54
C ALA A 133 7.12 -14.22 35.18
N GLN A 134 5.80 -14.07 35.08
CA GLN A 134 4.89 -15.13 34.67
C GLN A 134 4.98 -15.37 33.15
N ALA A 135 5.03 -14.29 32.36
CA ALA A 135 5.26 -14.33 30.92
C ALA A 135 6.54 -15.11 30.59
N GLN A 136 7.64 -14.79 31.29
CA GLN A 136 8.93 -15.45 31.11
C GLN A 136 8.84 -16.95 31.45
N GLN A 137 8.29 -17.31 32.60
CA GLN A 137 8.17 -18.72 33.02
C GLN A 137 7.32 -19.56 32.06
N LEU A 138 6.18 -19.02 31.62
CA LEU A 138 5.29 -19.74 30.71
C LEU A 138 5.89 -19.84 29.30
N GLY A 139 6.52 -18.77 28.82
CA GLY A 139 7.22 -18.77 27.53
C GLY A 139 8.37 -19.77 27.50
N GLU A 140 9.21 -19.79 28.53
CA GLU A 140 10.32 -20.75 28.68
C GLU A 140 9.79 -22.20 28.68
N ALA A 141 8.78 -22.50 29.48
CA ALA A 141 8.16 -23.83 29.53
C ALA A 141 7.55 -24.26 28.20
N LEU A 142 6.96 -23.32 27.44
CA LEU A 142 6.42 -23.60 26.12
C LEU A 142 7.55 -23.90 25.11
N GLY A 143 8.65 -23.16 25.17
CA GLY A 143 9.83 -23.39 24.32
C GLY A 143 10.49 -24.74 24.59
N GLU A 144 10.64 -25.12 25.86
CA GLU A 144 11.13 -26.45 26.23
C GLU A 144 10.23 -27.58 25.72
N ARG A 145 8.90 -27.39 25.79
CA ARG A 145 7.92 -28.35 25.24
C ARG A 145 8.05 -28.48 23.73
N PHE A 146 8.25 -27.37 23.01
CA PHE A 146 8.50 -27.40 21.58
C PHE A 146 9.79 -28.16 21.26
N ALA A 147 10.90 -27.82 21.93
CA ALA A 147 12.21 -28.44 21.71
C ALA A 147 12.23 -29.95 22.01
N ALA A 148 11.35 -30.43 22.91
CA ALA A 148 11.21 -31.84 23.22
C ALA A 148 10.42 -32.64 22.17
N ILE A 149 9.78 -32.00 21.20
CA ILE A 149 9.05 -32.67 20.12
C ILE A 149 9.99 -32.88 18.95
N ASP A 150 10.29 -34.14 18.63
CA ASP A 150 10.93 -34.49 17.37
C ASP A 150 9.86 -34.47 16.24
N PRO A 151 9.97 -33.57 15.25
CA PRO A 151 8.99 -33.45 14.16
C PRO A 151 8.91 -34.71 13.28
N GLU A 152 10.00 -35.48 13.22
CA GLU A 152 10.10 -36.71 12.42
C GLU A 152 9.62 -37.95 13.19
N GLU A 153 9.30 -37.80 14.48
CA GLU A 153 8.85 -38.88 15.32
C GLU A 153 7.55 -39.52 14.78
N PHE A 154 7.55 -40.85 14.71
CA PHE A 154 6.40 -41.64 14.30
C PHE A 154 5.91 -42.52 15.46
N HIS A 155 4.67 -42.30 15.89
CA HIS A 155 3.98 -43.11 16.90
C HIS A 155 2.79 -43.85 16.31
N PHE A 156 2.59 -45.10 16.72
CA PHE A 156 1.43 -45.91 16.33
C PHE A 156 0.13 -45.52 17.07
N THR A 157 0.25 -44.86 18.22
CA THR A 157 -0.88 -44.43 19.07
C THR A 157 -0.63 -43.01 19.58
N GLY A 158 -1.66 -42.16 19.60
CA GLY A 158 -1.52 -40.73 19.91
C GLY A 158 -1.18 -40.40 21.38
N PRO A 159 -0.88 -39.12 21.67
CA PRO A 159 -0.96 -37.97 20.75
C PRO A 159 0.18 -37.92 19.73
N TYR A 160 -0.14 -37.56 18.48
CA TYR A 160 0.85 -37.48 17.40
C TYR A 160 1.72 -36.22 17.53
N ALA A 161 2.88 -36.20 16.88
CA ALA A 161 3.74 -35.02 16.84
C ALA A 161 2.99 -33.78 16.30
N SER A 162 2.14 -33.95 15.28
CA SER A 162 1.28 -32.90 14.74
C SER A 162 0.35 -32.29 15.80
N ASP A 163 -0.31 -33.12 16.61
CA ASP A 163 -1.26 -32.64 17.64
C ASP A 163 -0.52 -31.85 18.74
N ARG A 164 0.66 -32.35 19.13
CA ARG A 164 1.50 -31.68 20.12
C ARG A 164 2.05 -30.34 19.60
N LEU A 165 2.45 -30.29 18.33
CA LEU A 165 2.90 -29.06 17.68
C LEU A 165 1.76 -28.05 17.53
N ALA A 166 0.57 -28.49 17.09
CA ALA A 166 -0.61 -27.64 16.99
C ALA A 166 -0.97 -27.02 18.35
N ALA A 167 -0.92 -27.81 19.43
CA ALA A 167 -1.14 -27.31 20.78
C ALA A 167 -0.11 -26.26 21.22
N VAL A 168 1.16 -26.41 20.82
CA VAL A 168 2.19 -25.40 21.08
C VAL A 168 1.91 -24.10 20.34
N PHE A 169 1.61 -24.17 19.04
CA PHE A 169 1.31 -22.96 18.26
C PHE A 169 0.02 -22.27 18.70
N GLN A 170 -0.99 -23.03 19.16
CA GLN A 170 -2.20 -22.45 19.73
C GLN A 170 -1.91 -21.68 21.04
N GLU A 171 -1.04 -22.21 21.89
CA GLU A 171 -0.62 -21.53 23.13
C GLU A 171 0.27 -20.32 22.84
N LEU A 172 1.11 -20.41 21.80
CA LEU A 172 1.91 -19.28 21.31
C LEU A 172 1.01 -18.18 20.74
N GLU A 173 -0.03 -18.51 19.97
CA GLU A 173 -0.99 -17.56 19.41
C GLU A 173 -1.70 -16.76 20.50
N ALA A 174 -2.07 -17.40 21.62
CA ALA A 174 -2.72 -16.74 22.75
C ALA A 174 -1.86 -15.65 23.41
N HIS A 175 -0.54 -15.67 23.19
CA HIS A 175 0.43 -14.75 23.79
C HIS A 175 1.40 -14.15 22.76
N GLN A 176 1.09 -14.20 21.46
CA GLN A 176 2.02 -13.78 20.39
C GLN A 176 2.37 -12.28 20.47
N ASP A 177 1.52 -11.47 21.10
CA ASP A 177 1.72 -10.03 21.28
C ASP A 177 2.44 -9.68 22.60
N ASP A 178 2.79 -10.68 23.44
CA ASP A 178 3.55 -10.46 24.67
C ASP A 178 5.06 -10.63 24.41
N PRO A 179 5.85 -9.55 24.41
CA PRO A 179 7.27 -9.60 24.04
C PRO A 179 8.13 -10.35 25.05
N VAL A 180 7.71 -10.42 26.33
CA VAL A 180 8.47 -11.15 27.37
C VAL A 180 8.22 -12.64 27.24
N PHE A 181 6.96 -13.03 26.99
CA PHE A 181 6.58 -14.43 26.77
C PHE A 181 7.26 -14.99 25.52
N THR A 182 7.12 -14.30 24.39
CA THR A 182 7.65 -14.76 23.10
C THR A 182 9.18 -14.81 23.09
N ALA A 183 9.85 -13.81 23.68
CA ALA A 183 11.31 -13.85 23.79
C ALA A 183 11.81 -14.98 24.70
N ALA A 184 11.09 -15.32 25.77
CA ALA A 184 11.43 -16.46 26.61
C ALA A 184 11.22 -17.80 25.88
N PHE A 185 10.16 -17.91 25.08
CA PHE A 185 9.93 -19.05 24.20
C PHE A 185 11.10 -19.26 23.24
N PHE A 186 11.50 -18.24 22.48
CA PHE A 186 12.62 -18.36 21.55
C PHE A 186 13.97 -18.56 22.26
N ALA A 187 14.17 -17.94 23.43
CA ALA A 187 15.38 -18.13 24.23
C ALA A 187 15.55 -19.60 24.67
N ALA A 188 14.45 -20.27 25.06
CA ALA A 188 14.46 -21.68 25.46
C ALA A 188 14.75 -22.62 24.28
N LEU A 189 14.37 -22.26 23.06
CA LEU A 189 14.73 -23.03 21.85
C LEU A 189 16.23 -23.02 21.57
N GLY A 190 16.89 -21.89 21.79
CA GLY A 190 18.28 -21.67 21.42
C GLY A 190 18.54 -21.86 19.92
N ARG A 191 19.82 -21.94 19.51
CA ARG A 191 20.20 -22.03 18.09
C ARG A 191 19.63 -23.26 17.38
N ASP A 192 19.71 -24.43 18.01
CA ASP A 192 19.33 -25.69 17.38
C ASP A 192 17.80 -25.87 17.33
N GLY A 193 17.10 -25.45 18.39
CA GLY A 193 15.63 -25.48 18.42
C GLY A 193 15.00 -24.52 17.41
N MET A 194 15.62 -23.37 17.15
CA MET A 194 15.15 -22.44 16.11
C MET A 194 15.12 -23.07 14.72
N ARG A 195 16.08 -23.96 14.41
CA ARG A 195 16.11 -24.69 13.12
C ARG A 195 15.02 -25.76 13.01
N GLN A 196 14.44 -26.20 14.14
CA GLN A 196 13.33 -27.16 14.16
C GLN A 196 11.96 -26.54 13.84
N ILE A 197 11.85 -25.20 13.79
CA ILE A 197 10.61 -24.50 13.47
C ILE A 197 10.08 -24.90 12.09
N VAL A 198 10.93 -24.86 11.05
CA VAL A 198 10.48 -25.18 9.69
C VAL A 198 10.08 -26.67 9.54
N PRO A 199 10.86 -27.65 10.01
CA PRO A 199 10.41 -29.04 10.08
C PRO A 199 9.08 -29.24 10.83
N ALA A 200 8.88 -28.54 11.95
CA ALA A 200 7.64 -28.59 12.71
C ALA A 200 6.44 -28.04 11.92
N LEU A 201 6.60 -26.90 11.24
CA LEU A 201 5.56 -26.32 10.38
C LEU A 201 5.15 -27.29 9.26
N ARG A 202 6.12 -27.94 8.60
CA ARG A 202 5.85 -28.95 7.55
C ARG A 202 5.08 -30.17 8.03
N ARG A 203 5.11 -30.43 9.34
CA ARG A 203 4.38 -31.56 9.95
C ARG A 203 2.90 -31.26 10.11
N LEU A 204 2.52 -29.99 10.13
CA LEU A 204 1.14 -29.52 10.10
C LEU A 204 0.62 -29.51 8.65
N HIS A 205 -0.70 -29.62 8.46
CA HIS A 205 -1.28 -29.78 7.13
C HIS A 205 -2.23 -28.64 6.77
N GLY A 206 -2.14 -28.20 5.51
CA GLY A 206 -3.07 -27.21 4.95
C GLY A 206 -3.03 -25.89 5.70
N GLN A 207 -4.20 -25.42 6.14
CA GLN A 207 -4.38 -24.13 6.80
C GLN A 207 -3.63 -24.05 8.14
N GLU A 208 -3.58 -25.14 8.90
CA GLU A 208 -2.91 -25.17 10.22
C GLU A 208 -1.41 -24.84 10.11
N SER A 209 -0.74 -25.28 9.05
CA SER A 209 0.66 -24.94 8.81
C SER A 209 0.85 -23.45 8.50
N GLN A 210 -0.09 -22.85 7.76
CA GLN A 210 -0.02 -21.43 7.39
C GLN A 210 -0.30 -20.54 8.61
N ASP A 211 -1.29 -20.92 9.43
CA ASP A 211 -1.62 -20.23 10.67
C ASP A 211 -0.46 -20.33 11.66
N ALA A 212 0.16 -21.51 11.81
CA ALA A 212 1.33 -21.69 12.66
C ALA A 212 2.55 -20.90 12.19
N GLU A 213 2.80 -20.81 10.88
CA GLU A 213 3.88 -19.98 10.32
C GLU A 213 3.63 -18.50 10.62
N ARG A 214 2.39 -18.05 10.45
CA ARG A 214 1.97 -16.68 10.80
C ARG A 214 2.19 -16.39 12.29
N VAL A 215 1.74 -17.27 13.17
CA VAL A 215 1.92 -17.12 14.62
C VAL A 215 3.39 -17.11 15.01
N ALA A 216 4.20 -18.00 14.43
CA ALA A 216 5.64 -18.04 14.68
C ALA A 216 6.33 -16.72 14.30
N GLY A 217 5.99 -16.16 13.14
CA GLY A 217 6.54 -14.89 12.69
C GLY A 217 6.07 -13.70 13.53
N LEU A 218 4.78 -13.60 13.86
CA LEU A 218 4.24 -12.55 14.73
C LEU A 218 4.87 -12.60 16.13
N ALA A 219 4.97 -13.80 16.72
CA ALA A 219 5.62 -13.98 18.00
C ALA A 219 7.10 -13.57 17.95
N PHE A 220 7.81 -13.92 16.86
CA PHE A 220 9.21 -13.55 16.72
C PHE A 220 9.39 -12.03 16.57
N ALA A 221 8.53 -11.37 15.78
CA ALA A 221 8.49 -9.92 15.67
C ALA A 221 8.27 -9.23 17.04
N SER A 222 7.34 -9.74 17.86
CA SER A 222 7.10 -9.27 19.22
C SER A 222 8.34 -9.42 20.10
N ALA A 223 8.99 -10.60 20.04
CA ALA A 223 10.22 -10.87 20.76
C ALA A 223 11.38 -9.93 20.34
N VAL A 224 11.57 -9.70 19.04
CA VAL A 224 12.62 -8.79 18.53
C VAL A 224 12.36 -7.35 18.98
N SER A 225 11.09 -6.93 18.99
CA SER A 225 10.70 -5.55 19.29
C SER A 225 10.83 -5.17 20.77
N GLY A 226 10.60 -6.13 21.69
CA GLY A 226 10.55 -5.82 23.14
C GLY A 226 11.28 -6.80 24.06
N GLY A 227 11.79 -7.90 23.54
CA GLY A 227 12.33 -9.03 24.31
C GLY A 227 13.80 -8.94 24.69
N ALA A 228 14.50 -7.85 24.35
CA ALA A 228 15.95 -7.73 24.52
C ALA A 228 16.45 -7.93 25.97
N GLN A 229 15.60 -7.68 26.97
CA GLN A 229 15.92 -7.84 28.39
C GLN A 229 15.70 -9.28 28.90
N VAL A 230 15.10 -10.16 28.10
CA VAL A 230 14.86 -11.56 28.50
C VAL A 230 16.19 -12.34 28.44
N PRO A 231 16.59 -13.00 29.54
CA PRO A 231 17.80 -13.81 29.57
C PRO A 231 17.83 -14.85 28.44
N GLY A 232 18.98 -14.97 27.76
CA GLY A 232 19.18 -15.94 26.68
C GLY A 232 18.72 -15.46 25.29
N PHE A 233 17.78 -14.51 25.20
CA PHE A 233 17.25 -14.05 23.91
C PHE A 233 18.31 -13.36 23.02
N ALA A 234 19.26 -12.64 23.62
CA ALA A 234 20.38 -12.04 22.88
C ALA A 234 21.23 -13.08 22.12
N ALA A 235 21.33 -14.32 22.63
CA ALA A 235 22.04 -15.39 21.93
C ALA A 235 21.25 -15.90 20.71
N VAL A 236 19.91 -15.87 20.77
CA VAL A 236 19.02 -16.17 19.64
C VAL A 236 19.19 -15.13 18.54
N MET A 237 19.17 -13.85 18.90
CA MET A 237 19.40 -12.74 17.96
C MET A 237 20.75 -12.88 17.26
N LYS A 238 21.81 -13.18 18.01
CA LYS A 238 23.14 -13.45 17.45
C LYS A 238 23.14 -14.65 16.51
N ALA A 239 22.44 -15.74 16.84
CA ALA A 239 22.34 -16.91 15.97
C ALA A 239 21.60 -16.59 14.65
N VAL A 240 20.58 -15.72 14.72
CA VAL A 240 19.86 -15.18 13.55
C VAL A 240 20.77 -14.29 12.70
N GLU A 241 21.65 -13.50 13.30
CA GLU A 241 22.65 -12.67 12.62
C GLU A 241 23.76 -13.49 11.95
N GLU A 242 24.11 -14.65 12.50
CA GLU A 242 25.13 -15.57 11.96
C GLU A 242 24.66 -16.37 10.74
N VAL A 243 23.38 -16.33 10.36
CA VAL A 243 22.88 -17.01 9.14
C VAL A 243 23.48 -16.35 7.90
N GLU A 244 24.08 -17.12 7.00
CA GLU A 244 24.70 -16.63 5.76
C GLU A 244 23.88 -17.02 4.51
N SER A 245 24.12 -16.36 3.37
CA SER A 245 23.42 -16.63 2.10
C SER A 245 23.61 -18.06 1.56
N GLY A 246 24.60 -18.81 2.07
CA GLY A 246 24.81 -20.23 1.77
C GLY A 246 24.12 -21.22 2.72
N ASP A 247 23.55 -20.76 3.84
CA ASP A 247 22.87 -21.61 4.82
C ASP A 247 21.40 -21.80 4.43
N ALA A 248 21.12 -22.82 3.61
CA ALA A 248 19.77 -23.07 3.09
C ALA A 248 18.73 -23.32 4.20
N GLU A 249 19.09 -24.01 5.28
CA GLU A 249 18.21 -24.25 6.42
C GLU A 249 17.97 -22.97 7.21
N GLY A 250 19.04 -22.20 7.47
CA GLY A 250 18.95 -20.90 8.11
C GLY A 250 18.08 -19.91 7.31
N ILE A 251 18.21 -19.86 5.98
CA ILE A 251 17.39 -19.00 5.12
C ILE A 251 15.91 -19.38 5.18
N GLN A 252 15.59 -20.68 5.21
CA GLN A 252 14.20 -21.14 5.35
C GLN A 252 13.63 -20.73 6.71
N MET A 253 14.40 -20.88 7.78
CA MET A 253 14.02 -20.42 9.12
C MET A 253 13.77 -18.90 9.12
N LEU A 254 14.68 -18.09 8.56
CA LEU A 254 14.47 -16.65 8.45
C LEU A 254 13.26 -16.28 7.59
N SER A 255 13.01 -17.03 6.51
CA SER A 255 11.84 -16.81 5.65
C SER A 255 10.53 -16.98 6.43
N ALA A 256 10.43 -18.05 7.23
CA ALA A 256 9.24 -18.35 8.02
C ALA A 256 9.04 -17.36 9.17
N LEU A 257 10.13 -16.97 9.85
CA LEU A 257 10.05 -16.04 10.98
C LEU A 257 9.82 -14.61 10.51
N LEU A 258 10.66 -14.11 9.61
CA LEU A 258 10.62 -12.70 9.21
C LEU A 258 9.46 -12.38 8.25
N GLY A 259 8.87 -13.39 7.61
CA GLY A 259 7.82 -13.20 6.61
C GLY A 259 6.54 -12.54 7.14
N GLN A 260 6.35 -12.50 8.46
CA GLN A 260 5.21 -11.91 9.15
C GLN A 260 5.66 -11.07 10.34
N GLY A 261 4.85 -10.05 10.66
CA GLY A 261 5.08 -9.13 11.77
C GLY A 261 5.98 -7.94 11.45
N ASP A 262 5.99 -6.98 12.38
CA ASP A 262 6.74 -5.73 12.25
C ASP A 262 8.09 -5.87 12.96
N TYR A 263 9.15 -5.58 12.22
CA TYR A 263 10.52 -5.57 12.73
C TYR A 263 11.10 -4.17 12.71
N PRO A 264 12.09 -3.86 13.59
CA PRO A 264 12.88 -2.64 13.45
C PRO A 264 13.47 -2.55 12.04
N ASP A 265 13.23 -1.42 11.38
CA ASP A 265 13.49 -1.21 9.96
C ASP A 265 14.96 -1.38 9.57
N VAL A 266 15.88 -0.77 10.33
CA VAL A 266 17.33 -0.89 10.12
C VAL A 266 17.80 -2.33 10.31
N TRP A 267 17.33 -2.99 11.37
CA TRP A 267 17.73 -4.37 11.68
C TRP A 267 17.26 -5.35 10.61
N LEU A 268 15.98 -5.24 10.18
CA LEU A 268 15.44 -6.08 9.12
C LEU A 268 16.19 -5.84 7.81
N ALA A 269 16.48 -4.59 7.48
CA ALA A 269 17.22 -4.24 6.27
C ALA A 269 18.62 -4.87 6.26
N GLU A 270 19.38 -4.74 7.35
CA GLU A 270 20.72 -5.32 7.48
C GLU A 270 20.69 -6.85 7.37
N ARG A 271 19.67 -7.50 7.94
CA ARG A 271 19.50 -8.96 7.89
C ARG A 271 19.17 -9.46 6.49
N VAL A 272 18.32 -8.77 5.74
CA VAL A 272 17.83 -9.25 4.43
C VAL A 272 18.72 -8.79 3.27
N ALA A 273 19.40 -7.65 3.36
CA ALA A 273 20.19 -7.07 2.26
C ALA A 273 21.18 -8.06 1.60
N PRO A 274 21.98 -8.86 2.34
CA PRO A 274 22.89 -9.83 1.72
C PRO A 274 22.18 -10.88 0.85
N MET A 275 20.96 -11.28 1.26
CA MET A 275 20.15 -12.29 0.59
C MET A 275 19.46 -11.76 -0.67
N LEU A 276 19.39 -10.44 -0.85
CA LEU A 276 18.95 -9.82 -2.10
C LEU A 276 20.05 -9.83 -3.16
N VAL A 277 21.32 -9.75 -2.74
CA VAL A 277 22.47 -9.72 -3.64
C VAL A 277 22.83 -11.14 -4.08
N ASP A 278 22.82 -12.09 -3.15
CA ASP A 278 23.24 -13.47 -3.40
C ASP A 278 22.07 -14.42 -3.60
N GLY A 279 22.11 -15.22 -4.68
CA GLY A 279 21.14 -16.29 -4.91
C GLY A 279 19.73 -15.82 -5.29
N VAL A 280 18.74 -16.66 -5.02
CA VAL A 280 17.31 -16.40 -5.26
C VAL A 280 16.66 -16.16 -3.90
N PRO A 281 16.20 -14.93 -3.59
CA PRO A 281 15.58 -14.66 -2.30
C PRO A 281 14.27 -15.44 -2.16
N SER A 282 13.96 -15.85 -0.94
CA SER A 282 12.70 -16.53 -0.62
C SER A 282 11.53 -15.53 -0.61
N ALA A 283 10.32 -16.02 -0.87
CA ALA A 283 9.12 -15.19 -0.84
C ALA A 283 8.87 -14.58 0.54
N GLY A 284 9.13 -15.32 1.63
CA GLY A 284 9.00 -14.80 2.99
C GLY A 284 9.90 -13.60 3.27
N LEU A 285 11.16 -13.62 2.84
CA LEU A 285 12.08 -12.48 3.03
C LEU A 285 11.68 -11.25 2.19
N LEU A 286 11.21 -11.47 0.96
CA LEU A 286 10.68 -10.40 0.13
C LEU A 286 9.41 -9.79 0.75
N ASN A 287 8.53 -10.64 1.30
CA ASN A 287 7.33 -10.20 2.01
C ASN A 287 7.66 -9.46 3.31
N ALA A 288 8.70 -9.88 4.04
CA ALA A 288 9.19 -9.19 5.23
C ALA A 288 9.54 -7.73 4.91
N LEU A 289 10.32 -7.52 3.85
CA LEU A 289 10.64 -6.18 3.37
C LEU A 289 9.40 -5.46 2.81
N ALA A 290 8.51 -6.16 2.10
CA ALA A 290 7.29 -5.54 1.58
C ALA A 290 6.32 -5.07 2.68
N ASN A 291 6.32 -5.72 3.84
CA ASN A 291 5.55 -5.31 5.01
C ASN A 291 6.20 -4.12 5.74
N ASN A 292 7.49 -3.84 5.50
CA ASN A 292 8.21 -2.72 6.08
C ASN A 292 8.87 -1.83 4.98
N PRO A 293 8.12 -0.85 4.43
CA PRO A 293 8.60 0.05 3.37
C PRO A 293 9.94 0.75 3.66
N ALA A 294 10.18 1.14 4.91
CA ALA A 294 11.46 1.75 5.31
C ALA A 294 12.61 0.73 5.21
N ALA A 295 12.41 -0.48 5.75
CA ALA A 295 13.37 -1.57 5.63
C ALA A 295 13.65 -1.95 4.17
N ALA A 296 12.61 -1.99 3.32
CA ALA A 296 12.77 -2.27 1.89
C ALA A 296 13.73 -1.29 1.21
N ARG A 297 13.53 0.02 1.43
CA ARG A 297 14.39 1.07 0.89
C ARG A 297 15.82 0.97 1.43
N LEU A 298 15.97 0.73 2.73
CA LEU A 298 17.27 0.56 3.39
C LEU A 298 18.01 -0.70 2.93
N ALA A 299 17.33 -1.82 2.71
CA ALA A 299 17.95 -3.10 2.33
C ALA A 299 18.58 -3.05 0.94
N ILE A 300 17.96 -2.30 0.02
CA ILE A 300 18.40 -2.22 -1.38
C ILE A 300 19.51 -1.17 -1.56
N THR A 301 19.48 -0.09 -0.77
CA THR A 301 20.41 1.05 -0.84
C THR A 301 21.92 0.66 -0.88
N PRO A 302 22.42 -0.28 -0.05
CA PRO A 302 23.82 -0.69 -0.08
C PRO A 302 24.26 -1.34 -1.40
N ALA A 303 23.33 -2.03 -2.07
CA ALA A 303 23.60 -2.82 -3.27
C ALA A 303 23.68 -1.98 -4.56
N ILE A 304 23.36 -0.69 -4.50
CA ILE A 304 23.19 0.17 -5.67
C ILE A 304 24.06 1.43 -5.62
N ARG A 305 24.31 2.04 -6.78
CA ARG A 305 24.90 3.39 -6.87
C ARG A 305 23.83 4.46 -6.72
N LEU A 306 23.57 4.93 -5.50
CA LEU A 306 22.85 6.18 -5.28
C LEU A 306 23.86 7.34 -5.25
N SER A 307 23.73 8.30 -6.17
CA SER A 307 24.56 9.51 -6.15
C SER A 307 23.90 10.62 -5.31
N PRO A 308 24.63 11.40 -4.46
CA PRO A 308 25.95 11.16 -3.88
C PRO A 308 25.89 10.60 -2.44
N ARG A 309 26.75 9.58 -2.22
CA ARG A 309 27.29 9.03 -0.96
C ARG A 309 26.75 9.61 0.37
N PRO A 310 26.03 8.81 1.17
CA PRO A 310 26.17 8.87 2.62
C PRO A 310 27.54 8.27 2.99
N THR A 311 28.33 9.00 3.78
CA THR A 311 29.56 8.47 4.39
C THR A 311 29.20 7.48 5.49
N LEU A 312 29.45 6.19 5.24
CA LEU A 312 29.54 5.16 6.29
C LEU A 312 30.94 4.52 6.24
N PRO A 313 31.46 4.06 7.40
CA PRO A 313 32.84 3.62 7.55
C PRO A 313 33.14 2.33 6.76
N PRO A 314 34.41 2.07 6.40
CA PRO A 314 34.77 0.98 5.49
C PRO A 314 34.54 -0.39 6.12
N LEU A 315 33.78 -1.24 5.42
CA LEU A 315 33.79 -2.69 5.64
C LEU A 315 35.19 -3.24 5.32
N LYS A 316 35.66 -4.14 6.19
CA LYS A 316 37.01 -4.75 6.13
C LYS A 316 37.22 -5.48 4.79
N THR A 317 38.26 -5.10 4.06
CA THR A 317 38.67 -5.73 2.80
C THR A 317 39.23 -7.15 3.02
N PRO A 318 38.94 -8.13 2.15
CA PRO A 318 39.61 -9.43 2.15
C PRO A 318 41.08 -9.30 1.69
N PRO A 319 41.97 -10.23 2.10
CA PRO A 319 43.38 -10.16 1.76
C PRO A 319 43.64 -10.82 0.40
N PHE A 320 44.49 -10.16 -0.39
CA PHE A 320 45.13 -10.62 -1.62
C PHE A 320 44.31 -10.57 -2.93
N GLY A 321 44.67 -9.60 -3.79
CA GLY A 321 45.29 -10.01 -5.04
C GLY A 321 44.76 -9.50 -6.38
N GLU A 322 44.02 -8.39 -6.46
CA GLU A 322 43.81 -7.69 -7.73
C GLU A 322 43.93 -6.17 -7.55
N SER A 323 44.74 -5.53 -8.40
CA SER A 323 44.88 -4.07 -8.44
C SER A 323 43.59 -3.41 -8.96
N PRO A 324 43.27 -2.20 -8.48
CA PRO A 324 41.92 -1.66 -8.50
C PRO A 324 41.55 -1.05 -9.85
N THR A 325 40.38 -1.41 -10.39
CA THR A 325 39.65 -0.48 -11.27
C THR A 325 39.03 0.59 -10.38
N PRO A 326 39.35 1.89 -10.54
CA PRO A 326 38.75 2.94 -9.73
C PRO A 326 37.42 3.34 -10.36
N GLY A 327 36.40 2.49 -10.16
CA GLY A 327 35.01 2.79 -10.44
C GLY A 327 34.18 2.05 -9.41
N ASP A 328 33.17 2.69 -8.84
CA ASP A 328 32.10 1.96 -8.14
C ASP A 328 31.62 0.86 -9.11
N VAL A 329 31.52 -0.40 -8.67
CA VAL A 329 31.14 -1.54 -9.55
C VAL A 329 29.66 -1.86 -9.38
N ARG A 330 28.97 -1.28 -8.39
CA ARG A 330 27.57 -1.57 -8.09
C ARG A 330 26.65 -1.23 -9.27
N PRO A 331 25.54 -1.96 -9.49
CA PRO A 331 24.57 -1.60 -10.52
C PRO A 331 23.83 -0.29 -10.19
N SER A 332 23.17 0.31 -11.20
CA SER A 332 22.09 1.28 -10.95
C SER A 332 20.90 0.58 -10.29
N LEU A 333 19.99 1.34 -9.69
CA LEU A 333 18.78 0.77 -9.08
C LEU A 333 17.98 -0.06 -10.09
N THR A 334 17.70 0.48 -11.28
CA THR A 334 17.00 -0.23 -12.35
C THR A 334 17.69 -1.54 -12.74
N ALA A 335 19.02 -1.53 -12.90
CA ALA A 335 19.78 -2.73 -13.25
C ALA A 335 19.76 -3.78 -12.14
N PHE A 336 19.83 -3.35 -10.87
CA PHE A 336 19.69 -4.23 -9.71
C PHE A 336 18.31 -4.90 -9.67
N LEU A 337 17.24 -4.12 -9.79
CA LEU A 337 15.86 -4.63 -9.76
C LEU A 337 15.58 -5.57 -10.94
N LYS A 338 16.09 -5.26 -12.14
CA LYS A 338 16.03 -6.16 -13.30
C LYS A 338 16.70 -7.49 -13.03
N GLY A 339 17.92 -7.47 -12.47
CA GLY A 339 18.65 -8.68 -12.09
C GLY A 339 17.94 -9.50 -11.02
N LEU A 340 17.29 -8.84 -10.06
CA LEU A 340 16.45 -9.50 -9.05
C LEU A 340 15.23 -10.16 -9.69
N ASN A 341 14.50 -9.44 -10.55
CA ASN A 341 13.38 -9.98 -11.32
C ASN A 341 13.78 -11.21 -12.15
N ASP A 342 14.91 -11.15 -12.86
CA ASP A 342 15.37 -12.25 -13.72
C ASP A 342 15.63 -13.56 -12.96
N ARG A 343 16.02 -13.46 -11.68
CA ARG A 343 16.24 -14.62 -10.80
C ARG A 343 14.95 -15.23 -10.27
N ILE A 344 13.88 -14.45 -10.15
CA ILE A 344 12.63 -14.89 -9.48
C ILE A 344 11.44 -15.04 -10.42
N ARG A 345 11.45 -14.47 -11.62
CA ARG A 345 10.28 -14.40 -12.54
C ARG A 345 9.63 -15.74 -12.89
N GLY A 346 10.40 -16.83 -12.78
CA GLY A 346 9.92 -18.20 -12.99
C GLY A 346 9.20 -18.81 -11.79
N LEU A 347 9.14 -18.12 -10.66
CA LEU A 347 8.59 -18.57 -9.40
C LEU A 347 7.44 -17.63 -8.98
N PRO A 348 6.17 -18.06 -9.09
CA PRO A 348 5.01 -17.16 -8.90
C PRO A 348 4.96 -16.48 -7.52
N GLU A 349 5.21 -17.21 -6.44
CA GLU A 349 5.16 -16.68 -5.07
C GLU A 349 6.24 -15.61 -4.82
N GLN A 350 7.48 -15.86 -5.27
CA GLN A 350 8.58 -14.92 -5.19
C GLN A 350 8.32 -13.70 -6.08
N SER A 351 7.73 -13.90 -7.26
CA SER A 351 7.37 -12.81 -8.18
C SER A 351 6.29 -11.90 -7.60
N LYS A 352 5.29 -12.48 -6.92
CA LYS A 352 4.27 -11.76 -6.17
C LYS A 352 4.91 -10.95 -5.04
N ALA A 353 5.71 -11.59 -4.20
CA ALA A 353 6.39 -10.93 -3.09
C ALA A 353 7.35 -9.82 -3.55
N PHE A 354 8.01 -9.99 -4.69
CA PHE A 354 8.81 -8.96 -5.31
C PHE A 354 7.98 -7.79 -5.84
N GLY A 355 6.83 -8.05 -6.47
CA GLY A 355 5.90 -6.99 -6.83
C GLY A 355 5.49 -6.16 -5.61
N ARG A 356 5.14 -6.83 -4.50
CA ARG A 356 4.84 -6.15 -3.24
C ARG A 356 6.03 -5.35 -2.71
N LEU A 357 7.24 -5.89 -2.79
CA LEU A 357 8.47 -5.19 -2.40
C LEU A 357 8.68 -3.91 -3.22
N LEU A 358 8.48 -3.96 -4.54
CA LEU A 358 8.58 -2.79 -5.40
C LEU A 358 7.56 -1.72 -5.01
N ALA A 359 6.31 -2.12 -4.75
CA ALA A 359 5.26 -1.21 -4.29
C ALA A 359 5.62 -0.58 -2.93
N ALA A 360 6.04 -1.39 -1.96
CA ALA A 360 6.46 -0.93 -0.64
C ALA A 360 7.65 0.05 -0.73
N ALA A 361 8.72 -0.32 -1.44
CA ALA A 361 9.89 0.54 -1.59
C ALA A 361 9.58 1.87 -2.32
N SER A 362 8.53 1.88 -3.14
CA SER A 362 8.00 3.06 -3.82
C SER A 362 6.99 3.85 -2.96
N GLY A 363 6.84 3.57 -1.67
CA GLY A 363 5.95 4.36 -0.81
C GLY A 363 4.46 4.06 -0.95
N VAL A 364 4.06 3.00 -1.67
CA VAL A 364 2.63 2.70 -1.94
C VAL A 364 1.82 2.43 -0.67
N TYR A 365 2.45 1.86 0.37
CA TYR A 365 1.75 1.40 1.56
C TYR A 365 1.89 2.33 2.78
N ASP A 366 2.82 3.29 2.74
CA ASP A 366 3.15 4.19 3.84
C ASP A 366 3.09 5.68 3.48
N GLU A 367 2.97 6.03 2.19
CA GLU A 367 2.99 7.40 1.70
C GLU A 367 1.78 7.69 0.77
N GLN A 368 1.45 8.98 0.59
CA GLN A 368 0.28 9.42 -0.18
C GLN A 368 0.70 10.08 -1.50
N ASP A 369 -0.12 9.92 -2.54
CA ASP A 369 0.03 10.61 -3.82
C ASP A 369 0.27 12.13 -3.67
N GLY A 370 1.31 12.62 -4.35
CA GLY A 370 1.79 14.01 -4.26
C GLY A 370 2.52 14.37 -2.95
N LYS A 371 2.78 13.40 -2.07
CA LYS A 371 3.52 13.61 -0.80
C LYS A 371 4.61 12.57 -0.57
N HIS A 372 5.05 11.88 -1.62
CA HIS A 372 6.12 10.89 -1.54
C HIS A 372 7.47 11.49 -1.14
N SER A 373 8.20 10.78 -0.29
CA SER A 373 9.56 11.09 0.10
C SER A 373 10.49 11.00 -1.11
N ARG A 374 11.67 11.63 -1.00
CA ARG A 374 12.67 11.55 -2.07
C ARG A 374 13.12 10.10 -2.31
N GLU A 375 13.26 9.33 -1.24
CA GLU A 375 13.68 7.94 -1.29
C GLU A 375 12.64 7.09 -2.02
N ALA A 376 11.36 7.18 -1.66
CA ALA A 376 10.27 6.48 -2.35
C ALA A 376 10.19 6.88 -3.83
N ALA A 377 10.28 8.19 -4.11
CA ALA A 377 10.23 8.74 -5.46
C ALA A 377 11.37 8.21 -6.37
N VAL A 378 12.58 8.02 -5.85
CA VAL A 378 13.70 7.42 -6.63
C VAL A 378 13.40 5.96 -6.99
N PHE A 379 12.80 5.19 -6.08
CA PHE A 379 12.37 3.82 -6.36
C PHE A 379 11.27 3.78 -7.43
N ALA A 380 10.23 4.58 -7.25
CA ALA A 380 9.14 4.69 -8.21
C ALA A 380 9.64 5.10 -9.59
N TYR A 381 10.50 6.12 -9.68
CA TYR A 381 11.11 6.55 -10.93
C TYR A 381 11.88 5.43 -11.63
N ALA A 382 12.73 4.70 -10.89
CA ALA A 382 13.53 3.60 -11.45
C ALA A 382 12.68 2.42 -11.94
N VAL A 383 11.56 2.14 -11.27
CA VAL A 383 10.58 1.13 -11.71
C VAL A 383 9.82 1.63 -12.94
N MET A 384 9.27 2.85 -12.89
CA MET A 384 8.45 3.40 -13.97
C MET A 384 9.22 3.59 -15.28
N THR A 385 10.51 3.91 -15.21
CA THR A 385 11.35 4.14 -16.41
C THR A 385 12.09 2.89 -16.89
N GLY A 386 11.94 1.74 -16.24
CA GLY A 386 12.69 0.54 -16.62
C GLY A 386 11.91 -0.78 -16.63
N ALA A 387 10.74 -0.86 -16.00
CA ALA A 387 10.00 -2.12 -15.85
C ALA A 387 9.45 -2.69 -17.18
N ASP A 388 9.30 -1.86 -18.21
CA ASP A 388 8.88 -2.30 -19.55
C ASP A 388 9.90 -3.21 -20.23
N GLU A 389 11.19 -3.04 -19.92
CA GLU A 389 12.24 -3.94 -20.40
C GLU A 389 12.31 -5.28 -19.65
N TRP A 390 11.55 -5.42 -18.56
CA TRP A 390 11.62 -6.60 -17.70
C TRP A 390 10.64 -7.67 -18.20
N ARG A 391 11.09 -8.94 -18.18
CA ARG A 391 10.16 -10.06 -18.37
C ARG A 391 9.43 -10.31 -17.05
N LEU A 392 8.26 -9.71 -16.92
CA LEU A 392 7.45 -9.73 -15.70
C LEU A 392 6.50 -10.94 -15.64
N ASN A 393 6.37 -11.51 -14.45
CA ASN A 393 5.31 -12.44 -14.11
C ASN A 393 4.00 -11.67 -13.84
N ASP A 394 2.85 -12.24 -14.15
CA ASP A 394 1.55 -11.59 -13.94
C ASP A 394 1.29 -11.20 -12.48
N ALA A 395 1.80 -11.98 -11.53
CA ALA A 395 1.69 -11.67 -10.11
C ALA A 395 2.45 -10.38 -9.71
N THR A 396 3.51 -10.02 -10.44
CA THR A 396 4.24 -8.75 -10.24
C THR A 396 3.48 -7.57 -10.84
N ARG A 397 2.81 -7.76 -11.99
CA ARG A 397 2.13 -6.70 -12.75
C ARG A 397 1.03 -6.00 -11.95
N ILE A 398 0.32 -6.75 -11.11
CA ILE A 398 -0.73 -6.21 -10.23
C ILE A 398 -0.17 -5.11 -9.33
N HIS A 399 1.02 -5.31 -8.76
CA HIS A 399 1.66 -4.35 -7.88
C HIS A 399 2.27 -3.15 -8.63
N LEU A 400 2.62 -3.30 -9.92
CA LEU A 400 3.01 -2.14 -10.74
C LEU A 400 1.84 -1.18 -10.98
N ALA A 401 0.61 -1.70 -11.09
CA ALA A 401 -0.58 -0.85 -11.15
C ALA A 401 -0.84 -0.10 -9.83
N GLU A 402 -0.46 -0.66 -8.69
CA GLU A 402 -0.54 0.03 -7.40
C GLU A 402 0.49 1.16 -7.30
N ILE A 403 1.69 0.97 -7.85
CA ILE A 403 2.67 2.05 -8.01
C ILE A 403 2.08 3.15 -8.91
N ALA A 404 1.49 2.79 -10.06
CA ALA A 404 0.83 3.75 -10.94
C ALA A 404 -0.30 4.52 -10.24
N ALA A 405 -1.09 3.84 -9.40
CA ALA A 405 -2.16 4.42 -8.60
C ALA A 405 -1.63 5.41 -7.55
N SER A 406 -0.58 5.02 -6.82
CA SER A 406 0.06 5.84 -5.77
C SER A 406 0.76 7.09 -6.33
N TYR A 407 1.17 7.04 -7.60
CA TYR A 407 1.80 8.15 -8.33
C TYR A 407 0.89 8.67 -9.45
N ALA A 408 -0.43 8.71 -9.21
CA ALA A 408 -1.40 9.24 -10.16
C ALA A 408 -1.09 10.68 -10.58
N THR A 409 -0.44 11.47 -9.71
CA THR A 409 0.10 12.79 -10.04
C THR A 409 1.12 12.75 -11.18
N GLU A 410 2.17 11.94 -11.04
CA GLU A 410 3.24 11.79 -12.03
C GLU A 410 2.74 11.15 -13.32
N ILE A 411 1.84 10.17 -13.21
CA ILE A 411 1.17 9.57 -14.37
C ILE A 411 0.33 10.60 -15.12
N THR A 412 -0.42 11.45 -14.42
CA THR A 412 -1.24 12.49 -15.04
C THR A 412 -0.39 13.54 -15.74
N LEU A 413 0.70 13.98 -15.10
CA LEU A 413 1.63 14.93 -15.69
C LEU A 413 2.38 14.33 -16.89
N GLY A 414 2.86 13.09 -16.77
CA GLY A 414 3.59 12.40 -17.83
C GLY A 414 2.73 12.09 -19.04
N ALA A 415 1.46 11.72 -18.84
CA ALA A 415 0.52 11.54 -19.95
C ALA A 415 0.07 12.87 -20.57
N ASN A 416 0.29 14.02 -19.93
CA ASN A 416 -0.29 15.28 -20.37
C ASN A 416 0.40 15.85 -21.63
N LEU A 417 -0.23 15.61 -22.78
CA LEU A 417 0.23 16.14 -24.07
C LEU A 417 0.07 17.66 -24.24
N ASN A 418 -0.53 18.35 -23.26
CA ASN A 418 -0.75 19.79 -23.29
C ASN A 418 0.24 20.56 -22.39
N ASP A 419 1.25 19.89 -21.84
CA ASP A 419 2.27 20.50 -20.99
C ASP A 419 3.50 20.96 -21.81
N ALA A 420 4.21 21.97 -21.31
CA ALA A 420 5.50 22.41 -21.85
C ALA A 420 6.57 21.31 -21.78
N ASP A 421 6.34 20.31 -20.93
CA ASP A 421 7.24 19.18 -20.67
C ASP A 421 7.05 18.01 -21.65
N LEU A 422 6.09 18.09 -22.58
CA LEU A 422 5.80 17.05 -23.59
C LEU A 422 7.04 16.53 -24.35
N ALA A 423 8.03 17.40 -24.58
CA ALA A 423 9.24 17.09 -25.34
C ALA A 423 10.47 16.83 -24.45
N LYS A 424 10.32 16.84 -23.13
CA LYS A 424 11.42 16.65 -22.19
C LYS A 424 11.47 15.18 -21.73
N ASP A 425 12.68 14.64 -21.60
CA ASP A 425 12.90 13.27 -21.15
C ASP A 425 12.48 13.06 -19.69
N SER A 426 12.23 11.82 -19.27
CA SER A 426 12.06 11.50 -17.85
C SER A 426 13.27 11.94 -17.03
N ALA A 427 13.04 12.45 -15.82
CA ALA A 427 14.11 12.91 -14.95
C ALA A 427 13.71 12.85 -13.47
N GLU A 428 14.68 12.55 -12.60
CA GLU A 428 14.57 12.59 -11.12
C GLU A 428 14.54 14.03 -10.59
N GLN A 429 13.63 14.84 -11.12
CA GLN A 429 13.43 16.23 -10.71
C GLN A 429 11.94 16.51 -10.55
N VAL A 430 11.61 17.26 -9.51
CA VAL A 430 10.25 17.74 -9.26
C VAL A 430 9.70 18.40 -10.52
N ALA A 431 8.52 17.96 -10.94
CA ALA A 431 7.87 18.44 -12.16
C ALA A 431 6.39 18.73 -11.90
N PRO A 432 5.85 19.85 -12.40
CA PRO A 432 6.58 20.96 -13.02
C PRO A 432 7.45 21.69 -11.98
N GLY A 433 8.56 22.28 -12.44
CA GLY A 433 9.46 23.04 -11.58
C GLY A 433 8.75 24.20 -10.87
N TRP A 434 9.28 24.65 -9.73
CA TRP A 434 8.64 25.68 -8.89
C TRP A 434 8.34 27.02 -9.60
N PHE A 435 9.08 27.32 -10.66
CA PHE A 435 8.90 28.53 -11.48
C PHE A 435 8.48 28.23 -12.92
N GLU A 436 8.24 26.96 -13.25
CA GLU A 436 7.76 26.57 -14.56
C GLU A 436 6.25 26.77 -14.62
N TRP A 437 5.78 27.30 -15.75
CA TRP A 437 4.35 27.40 -15.99
C TRP A 437 3.80 25.99 -16.29
N THR A 438 2.63 25.68 -15.71
CA THR A 438 1.90 24.44 -15.99
C THR A 438 0.41 24.72 -16.13
N PRO A 439 -0.31 23.98 -16.99
CA PRO A 439 -1.76 24.04 -17.05
C PRO A 439 -2.45 23.49 -15.78
N LEU A 440 -1.73 22.75 -14.92
CA LEU A 440 -2.23 22.17 -13.67
C LEU A 440 -1.43 22.66 -12.45
N PRO A 441 -1.53 23.94 -12.05
CA PRO A 441 -0.69 24.53 -11.01
C PRO A 441 -0.82 23.88 -9.63
N GLN A 442 -1.91 23.15 -9.39
CA GLN A 442 -2.18 22.40 -8.17
C GLN A 442 -1.58 20.99 -8.14
N VAL A 443 -1.07 20.52 -9.28
CA VAL A 443 -0.53 19.18 -9.45
C VAL A 443 0.98 19.29 -9.62
N ARG A 444 1.73 18.64 -8.73
CA ARG A 444 3.19 18.61 -8.79
C ARG A 444 3.70 17.24 -8.33
N GLY A 445 4.42 16.58 -9.22
CA GLY A 445 5.05 15.30 -8.98
C GLY A 445 6.46 15.45 -8.39
N SER A 446 6.88 14.39 -7.71
CA SER A 446 8.22 14.25 -7.13
C SER A 446 9.31 14.02 -8.19
N PHE A 447 8.93 13.52 -9.36
CA PHE A 447 9.78 13.37 -10.55
C PHE A 447 9.01 13.66 -11.84
N ARG A 448 9.72 13.74 -12.96
CA ARG A 448 9.12 13.86 -14.29
C ARG A 448 9.11 12.53 -15.03
N LEU A 449 7.97 12.19 -15.62
CA LEU A 449 7.87 11.18 -16.66
C LEU A 449 7.65 11.84 -18.03
N SER A 450 8.31 11.31 -19.06
CA SER A 450 7.97 11.60 -20.43
C SER A 450 6.66 10.90 -20.81
N PRO A 451 5.91 11.37 -21.83
CA PRO A 451 4.74 10.66 -22.33
C PRO A 451 5.05 9.26 -22.84
N GLU A 452 6.26 9.05 -23.38
CA GLU A 452 6.71 7.74 -23.85
C GLU A 452 6.97 6.78 -22.68
N ASP A 453 7.69 7.20 -21.65
CA ASP A 453 7.95 6.34 -20.48
C ASP A 453 6.67 6.08 -19.69
N THR A 454 5.76 7.06 -19.63
CA THR A 454 4.42 6.86 -19.06
C THR A 454 3.66 5.77 -19.81
N PHE A 455 3.67 5.81 -21.15
CA PHE A 455 3.06 4.78 -21.99
C PHE A 455 3.73 3.42 -21.77
N ARG A 456 5.07 3.34 -21.85
CA ARG A 456 5.85 2.11 -21.65
C ARG A 456 5.57 1.49 -20.29
N PHE A 457 5.56 2.28 -19.22
CA PHE A 457 5.20 1.80 -17.89
C PHE A 457 3.78 1.24 -17.83
N MET A 458 2.80 1.91 -18.42
CA MET A 458 1.42 1.40 -18.45
C MET A 458 1.30 0.05 -19.16
N THR A 459 2.12 -0.23 -20.19
CA THR A 459 2.12 -1.55 -20.85
C THR A 459 2.50 -2.70 -19.89
N THR A 460 3.18 -2.41 -18.78
CA THR A 460 3.55 -3.42 -17.80
C THR A 460 2.35 -4.02 -17.08
N PHE A 461 1.22 -3.32 -16.99
CA PHE A 461 0.03 -3.80 -16.28
C PHE A 461 -1.29 -3.68 -17.05
N ALA A 462 -1.39 -2.82 -18.07
CA ALA A 462 -2.64 -2.52 -18.76
C ALA A 462 -3.28 -3.74 -19.47
N GLY A 463 -2.51 -4.77 -19.79
CA GLY A 463 -3.06 -6.04 -20.31
C GLY A 463 -3.89 -6.84 -19.30
N ASN A 464 -3.77 -6.56 -18.00
CA ASN A 464 -4.47 -7.27 -16.94
C ASN A 464 -5.67 -6.47 -16.43
N ALA A 465 -6.85 -7.10 -16.40
CA ALA A 465 -8.10 -6.48 -15.99
C ALA A 465 -8.13 -6.05 -14.51
N GLU A 466 -7.62 -6.91 -13.62
CA GLU A 466 -7.53 -6.61 -12.18
C GLU A 466 -6.56 -5.47 -11.91
N ALA A 467 -5.41 -5.47 -12.58
CA ALA A 467 -4.40 -4.42 -12.44
C ALA A 467 -4.95 -3.05 -12.89
N ARG A 468 -5.67 -3.00 -14.02
CA ARG A 468 -6.35 -1.77 -14.47
C ARG A 468 -7.40 -1.26 -13.47
N LEU A 469 -8.12 -2.17 -12.80
CA LEU A 469 -9.04 -1.77 -11.74
C LEU A 469 -8.30 -1.10 -10.57
N ARG A 470 -7.16 -1.66 -10.13
CA ARG A 470 -6.35 -1.05 -9.05
C ARG A 470 -5.81 0.32 -9.45
N PHE A 471 -5.33 0.47 -10.68
CA PHE A 471 -4.94 1.77 -11.22
C PHE A 471 -6.10 2.76 -11.20
N GLY A 472 -7.30 2.32 -11.61
CA GLY A 472 -8.50 3.14 -11.62
C GLY A 472 -8.94 3.66 -10.25
N VAL A 473 -8.66 2.91 -9.17
CA VAL A 473 -8.92 3.38 -7.79
C VAL A 473 -8.04 4.58 -7.45
N GLY A 474 -6.73 4.52 -7.73
CA GLY A 474 -5.83 5.66 -7.49
C GLY A 474 -6.18 6.90 -8.32
N MET A 475 -6.62 6.71 -9.56
CA MET A 475 -7.10 7.81 -10.40
C MET A 475 -8.39 8.46 -9.86
N ASP A 476 -9.26 7.71 -9.18
CA ASP A 476 -10.43 8.25 -8.52
C ASP A 476 -10.05 9.11 -7.30
N GLU A 477 -9.13 8.61 -6.47
CA GLU A 477 -8.60 9.38 -5.34
C GLU A 477 -7.91 10.67 -5.82
N PHE A 478 -7.11 10.59 -6.89
CA PHE A 478 -6.52 11.76 -7.54
C PHE A 478 -7.57 12.75 -8.02
N LEU A 479 -8.62 12.30 -8.71
CA LEU A 479 -9.71 13.15 -9.19
C LEU A 479 -10.40 13.85 -8.02
N GLN A 480 -10.78 13.11 -6.98
CA GLN A 480 -11.44 13.68 -5.80
C GLN A 480 -10.56 14.74 -5.11
N ARG A 481 -9.26 14.47 -4.98
CA ARG A 481 -8.28 15.38 -4.38
C ARG A 481 -8.06 16.65 -5.21
N THR A 482 -8.00 16.53 -6.54
CA THR A 482 -7.58 17.64 -7.43
C THR A 482 -8.73 18.46 -7.99
N LEU A 483 -9.96 17.93 -8.02
CA LEU A 483 -11.11 18.58 -8.65
C LEU A 483 -11.63 19.81 -7.89
N SER A 484 -11.52 19.80 -6.56
CA SER A 484 -12.12 20.83 -5.70
C SER A 484 -11.60 22.24 -6.00
N GLN A 485 -10.28 22.38 -6.24
CA GLN A 485 -9.69 23.70 -6.46
C GLN A 485 -10.10 24.31 -7.81
N PRO A 486 -9.95 23.63 -8.97
CA PRO A 486 -10.45 24.15 -10.25
C PRO A 486 -11.94 24.52 -10.20
N LEU A 487 -12.78 23.71 -9.55
CA LEU A 487 -14.20 24.04 -9.41
C LEU A 487 -14.45 25.29 -8.56
N ASN A 488 -13.69 25.49 -7.48
CA ASN A 488 -13.78 26.72 -6.70
C ASN A 488 -13.31 27.94 -7.49
N THR A 489 -12.29 27.82 -8.33
CA THR A 489 -11.87 28.87 -9.26
C THR A 489 -13.03 29.24 -10.19
N VAL A 490 -13.65 28.24 -10.84
CA VAL A 490 -14.83 28.46 -11.70
C VAL A 490 -15.95 29.20 -10.98
N LYS A 491 -16.29 28.80 -9.75
CA LYS A 491 -17.36 29.44 -8.98
C LYS A 491 -17.03 30.88 -8.58
N ASN A 492 -15.77 31.17 -8.28
CA ASN A 492 -15.35 32.46 -7.71
C ASN A 492 -14.99 33.50 -8.78
N SER A 493 -14.28 33.09 -9.84
CA SER A 493 -13.79 33.99 -10.90
C SER A 493 -14.52 33.83 -12.22
N GLY A 494 -15.29 32.75 -12.41
CA GLY A 494 -15.89 32.42 -13.70
C GLY A 494 -14.91 31.89 -14.74
N ASP A 495 -13.69 31.53 -14.35
CA ASP A 495 -12.64 31.03 -15.25
C ASP A 495 -12.58 29.49 -15.28
N PRO A 496 -12.98 28.83 -16.40
CA PRO A 496 -12.93 27.37 -16.55
C PRO A 496 -11.55 26.81 -16.91
N THR A 497 -10.54 27.65 -17.16
CA THR A 497 -9.26 27.21 -17.77
C THR A 497 -8.57 26.07 -17.00
N SER A 498 -8.52 26.15 -15.66
CA SER A 498 -7.91 25.09 -14.83
C SER A 498 -8.74 23.80 -14.81
N LEU A 499 -10.06 23.91 -14.93
CA LEU A 499 -10.96 22.75 -15.00
C LEU A 499 -10.82 22.05 -16.35
N ASP A 500 -10.81 22.85 -17.42
CA ASP A 500 -10.58 22.39 -18.79
C ASP A 500 -9.26 21.63 -18.91
N SER A 501 -8.20 22.20 -18.32
CA SER A 501 -6.87 21.59 -18.30
C SER A 501 -6.86 20.26 -17.55
N LEU A 502 -7.57 20.18 -16.41
CA LEU A 502 -7.68 18.95 -15.64
C LEU A 502 -8.38 17.85 -16.44
N PHE A 503 -9.55 18.12 -17.04
CA PHE A 503 -10.27 17.11 -17.79
C PHE A 503 -9.55 16.69 -19.08
N LYS A 504 -8.83 17.60 -19.75
CA LYS A 504 -7.93 17.22 -20.86
C LYS A 504 -6.82 16.27 -20.39
N ALA A 505 -6.16 16.55 -19.27
CA ALA A 505 -5.10 15.70 -18.74
C ALA A 505 -5.62 14.32 -18.31
N LEU A 506 -6.77 14.27 -17.66
CA LEU A 506 -7.47 13.02 -17.31
C LEU A 506 -7.85 12.22 -18.57
N GLY A 507 -8.33 12.89 -19.61
CA GLY A 507 -8.54 12.29 -20.92
C GLY A 507 -7.27 11.68 -21.48
N ASN A 508 -6.15 12.41 -21.42
CA ASN A 508 -4.86 11.91 -21.88
C ASN A 508 -4.41 10.65 -21.14
N VAL A 509 -4.53 10.60 -19.79
CA VAL A 509 -4.22 9.41 -19.00
C VAL A 509 -4.99 8.19 -19.52
N ARG A 510 -6.30 8.35 -19.72
CA ARG A 510 -7.14 7.27 -20.21
C ARG A 510 -6.77 6.83 -21.63
N GLY A 511 -6.47 7.78 -22.51
CA GLY A 511 -6.05 7.47 -23.87
C GLY A 511 -4.74 6.68 -23.90
N THR A 512 -3.79 7.04 -23.04
CA THR A 512 -2.51 6.33 -22.87
C THR A 512 -2.72 4.92 -22.29
N GLU A 513 -3.51 4.78 -21.23
CA GLU A 513 -3.85 3.47 -20.64
C GLU A 513 -4.48 2.54 -21.68
N LEU A 514 -5.42 3.08 -22.47
CA LEU A 514 -6.09 2.33 -23.51
C LEU A 514 -5.14 1.90 -24.62
N ALA A 515 -4.26 2.80 -25.09
CA ALA A 515 -3.26 2.47 -26.09
C ALA A 515 -2.31 1.38 -25.57
N ALA A 516 -1.90 1.46 -24.31
CA ALA A 516 -1.07 0.45 -23.66
C ALA A 516 -1.79 -0.90 -23.57
N ALA A 517 -3.07 -0.92 -23.18
CA ALA A 517 -3.87 -2.13 -23.13
C ALA A 517 -4.00 -2.79 -24.52
N VAL A 518 -4.31 -2.01 -25.56
CA VAL A 518 -4.38 -2.50 -26.95
C VAL A 518 -3.04 -3.04 -27.42
N HIS A 519 -1.95 -2.34 -27.12
CA HIS A 519 -0.60 -2.79 -27.49
C HIS A 519 -0.26 -4.16 -26.89
N VAL A 520 -0.63 -4.39 -25.63
CA VAL A 520 -0.36 -5.65 -24.92
C VAL A 520 -1.32 -6.76 -25.34
N LEU A 521 -2.61 -6.46 -25.49
CA LEU A 521 -3.65 -7.44 -25.82
C LEU A 521 -3.65 -7.85 -27.30
N GLN A 522 -3.05 -7.04 -28.18
CA GLN A 522 -2.95 -7.27 -29.62
C GLN A 522 -4.27 -7.75 -30.26
N PRO A 523 -5.37 -6.99 -30.11
CA PRO A 523 -6.64 -7.36 -30.72
C PRO A 523 -6.55 -7.28 -32.25
N GLU A 524 -7.49 -7.93 -32.95
CA GLU A 524 -7.60 -7.83 -34.41
C GLU A 524 -7.69 -6.36 -34.86
N ASP A 525 -7.11 -6.04 -36.03
CA ASP A 525 -6.93 -4.65 -36.50
C ASP A 525 -8.21 -3.80 -36.42
N GLU A 526 -9.38 -4.37 -36.77
CA GLU A 526 -10.68 -3.68 -36.69
C GLU A 526 -11.02 -3.14 -35.29
N GLN A 527 -10.60 -3.86 -34.24
CA GLN A 527 -10.85 -3.51 -32.83
C GLN A 527 -9.84 -2.47 -32.31
N ALA A 528 -8.71 -2.29 -33.02
CA ALA A 528 -7.70 -1.29 -32.74
C ALA A 528 -7.82 -0.03 -33.62
N GLU A 529 -8.75 0.06 -34.57
CA GLU A 529 -8.82 1.20 -35.52
C GLU A 529 -9.06 2.56 -34.84
N GLY A 530 -9.85 2.60 -33.76
CA GLY A 530 -10.22 3.83 -33.07
C GLY A 530 -10.32 3.65 -31.56
N ALA A 531 -10.15 4.75 -30.81
CA ALA A 531 -10.12 4.74 -29.34
C ALA A 531 -11.42 4.15 -28.76
N GLU A 532 -12.57 4.45 -29.36
CA GLU A 532 -13.86 3.95 -28.89
C GLU A 532 -14.03 2.43 -29.07
N LYS A 533 -13.67 1.88 -30.24
CA LYS A 533 -13.72 0.43 -30.50
C LYS A 533 -12.79 -0.32 -29.54
N ALA A 534 -11.60 0.22 -29.34
CA ALA A 534 -10.62 -0.30 -28.40
C ALA A 534 -11.16 -0.28 -26.97
N GLU A 535 -11.81 0.82 -26.55
CA GLU A 535 -12.39 0.96 -25.22
C GLU A 535 -13.47 -0.10 -24.96
N SER A 536 -14.37 -0.33 -25.92
CA SER A 536 -15.40 -1.38 -25.80
C SER A 536 -14.82 -2.79 -25.73
N PHE A 537 -13.78 -3.10 -26.52
CA PHE A 537 -13.05 -4.38 -26.43
C PHE A 537 -12.41 -4.56 -25.05
N VAL A 538 -11.65 -3.54 -24.61
CA VAL A 538 -10.90 -3.56 -23.35
C VAL A 538 -11.83 -3.61 -22.14
N ALA A 539 -12.97 -2.91 -22.17
CA ALA A 539 -14.01 -2.97 -21.15
C ALA A 539 -14.70 -4.34 -21.12
N GLY A 540 -15.02 -4.89 -22.30
CA GLY A 540 -15.58 -6.23 -22.48
C GLY A 540 -14.72 -7.31 -21.85
N ALA A 541 -13.44 -7.33 -22.20
CA ALA A 541 -12.46 -8.26 -21.67
C ALA A 541 -12.35 -8.15 -20.14
N THR A 542 -12.35 -6.93 -19.59
CA THR A 542 -12.32 -6.71 -18.14
C THR A 542 -13.52 -7.31 -17.43
N LEU A 543 -14.72 -7.03 -17.92
CA LEU A 543 -15.94 -7.47 -17.27
C LEU A 543 -16.09 -8.99 -17.34
N ALA A 544 -15.74 -9.59 -18.48
CA ALA A 544 -15.71 -11.04 -18.64
C ALA A 544 -14.71 -11.71 -17.68
N ALA A 545 -13.49 -11.16 -17.56
CA ALA A 545 -12.48 -11.69 -16.66
C ALA A 545 -12.88 -11.61 -15.17
N LEU A 546 -13.64 -10.57 -14.80
CA LEU A 546 -14.10 -10.36 -13.42
C LEU A 546 -15.47 -11.02 -13.13
N GLY A 547 -16.08 -11.70 -14.10
CA GLY A 547 -17.40 -12.32 -13.94
C GLY A 547 -18.54 -11.32 -13.64
N LEU A 548 -18.37 -10.05 -14.03
CA LEU A 548 -19.31 -8.98 -13.71
C LEU A 548 -20.39 -8.84 -14.79
N VAL A 549 -21.66 -8.81 -14.36
CA VAL A 549 -22.84 -8.73 -15.25
C VAL A 549 -23.31 -7.30 -15.53
N SER A 550 -22.80 -6.29 -14.80
CA SER A 550 -23.05 -4.87 -15.09
C SER A 550 -22.05 -3.98 -14.32
N PRO A 551 -21.41 -2.98 -14.96
CA PRO A 551 -20.42 -2.11 -14.32
C PRO A 551 -21.04 -1.07 -13.36
N PHE A 552 -22.34 -0.79 -13.45
CA PHE A 552 -22.93 0.39 -12.80
C PHE A 552 -23.52 0.16 -11.40
N THR A 553 -23.69 -1.09 -10.97
CA THR A 553 -24.32 -1.40 -9.66
C THR A 553 -23.35 -1.83 -8.56
N ALA A 554 -22.08 -2.13 -8.90
CA ALA A 554 -21.14 -2.78 -7.98
C ALA A 554 -19.84 -2.00 -7.70
N ILE A 555 -19.52 -0.95 -8.46
CA ILE A 555 -18.24 -0.23 -8.34
C ILE A 555 -18.54 1.28 -8.29
N PRO A 556 -18.64 1.90 -7.09
CA PRO A 556 -18.87 3.33 -6.96
C PRO A 556 -17.54 4.08 -7.14
N VAL A 557 -16.99 4.08 -8.36
CA VAL A 557 -15.73 4.76 -8.68
C VAL A 557 -16.00 5.75 -9.82
N THR A 558 -15.94 7.06 -9.51
CA THR A 558 -16.26 8.15 -10.45
C THR A 558 -15.35 8.06 -11.67
N TRP A 559 -14.05 7.80 -11.48
CA TRP A 559 -13.11 7.56 -12.56
C TRP A 559 -13.55 6.44 -13.51
N THR A 560 -14.04 5.30 -13.01
CA THR A 560 -14.50 4.18 -13.85
C THR A 560 -15.70 4.58 -14.71
N ALA A 561 -16.66 5.31 -14.15
CA ALA A 561 -17.82 5.82 -14.90
C ALA A 561 -17.40 6.77 -16.03
N LEU A 562 -16.45 7.68 -15.75
CA LEU A 562 -15.91 8.62 -16.74
C LEU A 562 -15.07 7.94 -17.83
N SER A 563 -14.23 6.99 -17.41
CA SER A 563 -13.21 6.36 -18.25
C SER A 563 -13.71 5.23 -19.12
N THR A 564 -14.80 4.58 -18.74
CA THR A 564 -15.41 3.49 -19.51
C THR A 564 -16.64 3.96 -20.29
N GLY A 565 -17.25 5.07 -19.85
CA GLY A 565 -18.53 5.52 -20.39
C GLY A 565 -19.56 4.38 -20.46
N VAL A 566 -20.44 4.45 -21.46
CA VAL A 566 -21.49 3.46 -21.71
C VAL A 566 -20.96 2.28 -22.54
N SER A 567 -19.68 2.29 -22.93
CA SER A 567 -19.08 1.29 -23.84
C SER A 567 -19.20 -0.14 -23.30
N ALA A 568 -19.18 -0.32 -21.98
CA ALA A 568 -19.41 -1.58 -21.29
C ALA A 568 -20.84 -2.14 -21.40
N TYR A 569 -21.84 -1.27 -21.60
CA TYR A 569 -23.24 -1.68 -21.81
C TYR A 569 -23.44 -2.32 -23.19
N TYR A 570 -22.73 -1.84 -24.20
CA TYR A 570 -22.82 -2.35 -25.57
C TYR A 570 -22.25 -3.76 -25.71
N THR A 571 -21.23 -4.12 -24.93
CA THR A 571 -20.56 -5.42 -25.05
C THR A 571 -21.44 -6.63 -24.69
N TYR A 572 -22.54 -6.43 -23.98
CA TYR A 572 -23.52 -7.49 -23.65
C TYR A 572 -24.91 -7.25 -24.24
N GLY A 573 -25.17 -6.10 -24.87
CA GLY A 573 -26.52 -5.66 -25.23
C GLY A 573 -27.01 -6.01 -26.64
N ARG A 574 -26.14 -6.38 -27.60
CA ARG A 574 -26.53 -6.52 -29.03
C ARG A 574 -25.76 -7.59 -29.82
N ASP A 575 -26.41 -8.05 -30.90
CA ASP A 575 -25.92 -9.05 -31.86
C ASP A 575 -24.82 -8.49 -32.80
N SER A 576 -23.84 -9.33 -33.15
CA SER A 576 -22.52 -8.92 -33.67
C SER A 576 -22.43 -8.52 -35.17
N LYS A 577 -23.51 -8.06 -35.83
CA LYS A 577 -23.59 -8.06 -37.32
C LYS A 577 -23.78 -6.72 -38.06
N GLU A 578 -23.97 -5.57 -37.42
CA GLU A 578 -24.06 -4.28 -38.13
C GLU A 578 -22.86 -3.38 -37.75
N LYS A 579 -21.97 -3.06 -38.69
CA LYS A 579 -20.59 -2.59 -38.36
C LYS A 579 -20.15 -1.24 -38.95
N ALA A 580 -21.06 -0.31 -39.28
CA ALA A 580 -20.63 1.05 -39.66
C ALA A 580 -21.59 2.15 -39.17
N GLU A 581 -22.90 2.00 -39.41
CA GLU A 581 -23.92 2.91 -38.88
C GLU A 581 -24.02 2.76 -37.35
N GLU A 582 -23.98 1.52 -36.83
CA GLU A 582 -23.97 1.23 -35.37
C GLU A 582 -22.74 1.80 -34.64
N LEU A 583 -21.60 1.94 -35.33
CA LEU A 583 -20.39 2.54 -34.75
C LEU A 583 -20.48 4.07 -34.65
N ARG A 584 -21.28 4.70 -35.52
CA ARG A 584 -21.55 6.14 -35.43
C ARG A 584 -22.57 6.42 -34.33
N GLU A 585 -23.53 5.52 -34.14
CA GLU A 585 -24.47 5.55 -33.01
C GLU A 585 -23.76 5.28 -31.67
N SER A 586 -22.75 4.41 -31.62
CA SER A 586 -21.97 4.18 -30.40
C SER A 586 -21.16 5.42 -30.00
N ALA A 587 -20.56 6.12 -30.97
CA ALA A 587 -19.73 7.30 -30.71
C ALA A 587 -20.52 8.45 -30.07
N GLU A 588 -21.69 8.74 -30.64
CA GLU A 588 -22.60 9.75 -30.09
C GLU A 588 -23.16 9.33 -28.73
N THR A 589 -23.39 8.03 -28.50
CA THR A 589 -23.85 7.55 -27.19
C THR A 589 -22.76 7.61 -26.12
N VAL A 590 -21.50 7.30 -26.45
CA VAL A 590 -20.37 7.43 -25.53
C VAL A 590 -20.18 8.89 -25.13
N LYS A 591 -20.29 9.82 -26.08
CA LYS A 591 -20.28 11.27 -25.79
C LYS A 591 -21.43 11.65 -24.86
N LEU A 592 -22.65 11.20 -25.15
CA LEU A 592 -23.83 11.51 -24.35
C LEU A 592 -23.72 10.96 -22.92
N GLY A 593 -23.23 9.73 -22.77
CA GLY A 593 -22.95 9.13 -21.46
C GLY A 593 -21.91 9.91 -20.66
N ARG A 594 -20.80 10.34 -21.30
CA ARG A 594 -19.79 11.18 -20.62
C ARG A 594 -20.34 12.54 -20.21
N ARG A 595 -21.19 13.17 -21.02
CA ARG A 595 -21.90 14.42 -20.66
C ARG A 595 -22.80 14.23 -19.46
N HIS A 596 -23.51 13.11 -19.39
CA HIS A 596 -24.34 12.73 -18.24
C HIS A 596 -23.51 12.57 -16.96
N GLU A 597 -22.40 11.82 -17.02
CA GLU A 597 -21.54 11.64 -15.85
C GLU A 597 -20.85 12.94 -15.42
N MET A 598 -20.47 13.82 -16.36
CA MET A 598 -19.99 15.17 -16.05
C MET A 598 -21.04 16.00 -15.33
N ALA A 599 -22.30 15.96 -15.77
CA ALA A 599 -23.39 16.67 -15.11
C ALA A 599 -23.57 16.15 -13.67
N LEU A 600 -23.57 14.83 -13.46
CA LEU A 600 -23.64 14.24 -12.13
C LEU A 600 -22.46 14.66 -11.25
N LEU A 601 -21.24 14.67 -11.79
CA LEU A 601 -20.05 15.09 -11.06
C LEU A 601 -20.15 16.57 -10.64
N LEU A 602 -20.52 17.46 -11.56
CA LEU A 602 -20.68 18.89 -11.27
C LEU A 602 -21.80 19.13 -10.24
N MET A 603 -22.93 18.42 -10.36
CA MET A 603 -24.03 18.48 -9.39
C MET A 603 -23.58 18.06 -7.99
N LYS A 604 -22.85 16.94 -7.87
CA LYS A 604 -22.26 16.48 -6.58
C LYS A 604 -21.34 17.53 -5.97
N GLN A 605 -20.65 18.31 -6.81
CA GLN A 605 -19.76 19.37 -6.40
C GLN A 605 -20.48 20.72 -6.21
N GLY A 606 -21.82 20.75 -6.21
CA GLY A 606 -22.62 21.92 -5.86
C GLY A 606 -22.98 22.86 -7.02
N PHE A 607 -22.80 22.44 -8.27
CA PHE A 607 -23.39 23.13 -9.42
C PHE A 607 -24.87 22.73 -9.53
N ALA A 608 -25.74 23.52 -8.91
CA ALA A 608 -27.17 23.24 -8.90
C ALA A 608 -27.78 23.42 -10.31
N PRO A 609 -28.60 22.47 -10.78
CA PRO A 609 -29.35 22.66 -12.01
C PRO A 609 -30.37 23.79 -11.82
N GLN A 610 -30.52 24.63 -12.84
CA GLN A 610 -31.61 25.62 -12.93
C GLN A 610 -32.97 24.93 -13.01
N THR A 611 -33.03 23.81 -13.72
CA THR A 611 -34.23 22.98 -13.88
C THR A 611 -33.92 21.58 -13.36
N PRO A 612 -34.60 21.10 -12.29
CA PRO A 612 -34.35 19.75 -11.77
C PRO A 612 -34.70 18.68 -12.81
N PRO A 613 -34.08 17.49 -12.74
CA PRO A 613 -34.47 16.35 -13.56
C PRO A 613 -35.97 16.05 -13.39
N ALA A 614 -36.67 15.77 -14.48
CA ALA A 614 -38.11 15.49 -14.46
C ALA A 614 -38.51 14.40 -15.46
N GLY A 615 -39.68 13.80 -15.25
CA GLY A 615 -40.26 12.83 -16.18
C GLY A 615 -39.40 11.58 -16.36
N ILE A 616 -39.17 11.18 -17.61
CA ILE A 616 -38.51 9.91 -17.96
C ILE A 616 -37.03 9.84 -17.60
N ILE A 617 -36.38 10.98 -17.34
CA ILE A 617 -34.98 11.06 -16.91
C ILE A 617 -34.80 11.17 -15.39
N ALA A 618 -35.91 11.30 -14.63
CA ALA A 618 -35.88 11.42 -13.18
C ALA A 618 -36.22 10.09 -12.49
N ASP A 619 -35.47 9.74 -11.44
CA ASP A 619 -35.75 8.62 -10.56
C ASP A 619 -36.93 8.95 -9.61
N SER A 620 -37.30 8.00 -8.75
CA SER A 620 -38.40 8.19 -7.78
C SER A 620 -38.11 9.28 -6.75
N ASN A 621 -36.85 9.69 -6.59
CA ASN A 621 -36.38 10.69 -5.64
C ASN A 621 -36.16 12.06 -6.32
N GLY A 622 -36.42 12.18 -7.62
CA GLY A 622 -36.17 13.40 -8.39
C GLY A 622 -34.70 13.61 -8.79
N ASN A 623 -33.84 12.61 -8.62
CA ASN A 623 -32.47 12.65 -9.11
C ASN A 623 -32.43 12.25 -10.58
N LEU A 624 -31.36 12.65 -11.27
CA LEU A 624 -31.09 12.19 -12.63
C LEU A 624 -30.82 10.69 -12.62
N ARG A 625 -31.58 9.92 -13.41
CA ARG A 625 -31.39 8.47 -13.54
C ARG A 625 -30.00 8.13 -14.07
N PRO A 626 -29.46 6.93 -13.76
CA PRO A 626 -28.27 6.42 -14.41
C PRO A 626 -28.43 6.44 -15.94
N PHE A 627 -27.36 6.73 -16.68
CA PHE A 627 -27.43 6.86 -18.13
C PHE A 627 -27.98 5.61 -18.82
N GLY A 628 -27.61 4.41 -18.36
CA GLY A 628 -28.12 3.15 -18.90
C GLY A 628 -29.65 3.05 -18.85
N GLU A 629 -30.28 3.57 -17.80
CA GLU A 629 -31.75 3.62 -17.70
C GLU A 629 -32.35 4.64 -18.66
N ILE A 630 -31.71 5.80 -18.84
CA ILE A 630 -32.14 6.84 -19.79
C ILE A 630 -32.07 6.30 -21.22
N PHE A 631 -30.95 5.64 -21.57
CA PHE A 631 -30.73 5.04 -22.87
C PHE A 631 -31.72 3.92 -23.18
N GLN A 632 -32.10 3.11 -22.19
CA GLN A 632 -33.14 2.08 -22.33
C GLN A 632 -34.54 2.64 -22.65
N ARG A 633 -34.79 3.93 -22.42
CA ARG A 633 -36.03 4.61 -22.86
C ARG A 633 -36.00 5.00 -24.34
N GLY A 634 -34.93 4.68 -25.06
CA GLY A 634 -34.77 4.97 -26.48
C GLY A 634 -34.67 6.47 -26.76
N THR A 635 -35.08 6.88 -27.97
CA THR A 635 -34.94 8.26 -28.46
C THR A 635 -35.62 9.29 -27.57
N GLU A 636 -36.77 8.96 -26.97
CA GLU A 636 -37.46 9.86 -26.05
C GLU A 636 -36.60 10.19 -24.82
N GLY A 637 -35.93 9.19 -24.24
CA GLY A 637 -35.03 9.38 -23.09
C GLY A 637 -33.85 10.28 -23.41
N ILE A 638 -33.21 10.04 -24.56
CA ILE A 638 -32.09 10.85 -25.05
C ILE A 638 -32.52 12.31 -25.29
N GLN A 639 -33.64 12.52 -25.99
CA GLN A 639 -34.16 13.87 -26.25
C GLN A 639 -34.54 14.60 -24.96
N ALA A 640 -35.12 13.89 -23.98
CA ALA A 640 -35.43 14.48 -22.68
C ALA A 640 -34.16 14.88 -21.90
N PHE A 641 -33.09 14.08 -21.99
CA PHE A 641 -31.80 14.44 -21.40
C PHE A 641 -31.15 15.63 -22.09
N ASP A 642 -31.12 15.67 -23.43
CA ASP A 642 -30.61 16.81 -24.19
C ASP A 642 -31.40 18.09 -23.88
N GLN A 643 -32.72 17.99 -23.84
CA GLN A 643 -33.56 19.13 -23.47
C GLN A 643 -33.29 19.59 -22.04
N TRP A 644 -33.10 18.68 -21.09
CA TRP A 644 -32.70 19.03 -19.72
C TRP A 644 -31.34 19.75 -19.68
N MET A 645 -30.36 19.35 -20.50
CA MET A 645 -29.09 20.05 -20.62
C MET A 645 -29.26 21.47 -21.18
N VAL A 646 -30.12 21.65 -22.21
CA VAL A 646 -30.49 22.97 -22.78
C VAL A 646 -31.20 23.84 -21.76
N ASP A 647 -32.14 23.27 -21.01
CA ASP A 647 -32.85 23.95 -19.94
C ASP A 647 -31.89 24.41 -18.83
N ASN A 648 -30.82 23.65 -18.61
CA ASN A 648 -29.72 23.96 -17.69
C ASN A 648 -28.56 24.75 -18.32
N GLY A 649 -28.76 25.34 -19.50
CA GLY A 649 -27.93 26.42 -20.05
C GLY A 649 -27.06 26.08 -21.26
N LEU A 650 -27.10 24.83 -21.74
CA LEU A 650 -26.39 24.44 -22.96
C LEU A 650 -26.85 25.29 -24.16
N GLY A 651 -25.90 25.88 -24.88
CA GLY A 651 -26.13 26.71 -26.08
C GLY A 651 -26.63 28.12 -25.78
N LYS A 652 -26.74 28.53 -24.51
CA LYS A 652 -27.19 29.88 -24.10
C LYS A 652 -26.05 30.89 -23.91
N GLY A 653 -24.81 30.49 -24.21
CA GLY A 653 -23.62 31.35 -24.13
C GLY A 653 -23.16 31.70 -22.71
N ASN A 654 -23.69 31.01 -21.68
CA ASN A 654 -23.19 31.11 -20.31
C ASN A 654 -22.25 29.92 -20.01
N PRO A 655 -20.92 30.11 -20.01
CA PRO A 655 -19.94 29.04 -19.81
C PRO A 655 -20.00 28.42 -18.42
N LEU A 656 -20.66 29.07 -17.45
CA LEU A 656 -20.78 28.60 -16.06
C LEU A 656 -22.06 27.83 -15.79
N SER A 657 -22.94 27.73 -16.79
CA SER A 657 -24.16 26.93 -16.65
C SER A 657 -23.82 25.44 -16.60
N LEU A 658 -24.59 24.65 -15.83
CA LEU A 658 -24.37 23.21 -15.68
C LEU A 658 -24.34 22.51 -17.05
N GLY A 659 -25.27 22.89 -17.93
CA GLY A 659 -25.38 22.33 -19.28
C GLY A 659 -24.13 22.57 -20.12
N GLU A 660 -23.68 23.82 -20.20
CA GLU A 660 -22.49 24.21 -20.99
C GLU A 660 -21.21 23.60 -20.41
N LEU A 661 -21.03 23.71 -19.09
CA LEU A 661 -19.81 23.26 -18.42
C LEU A 661 -19.65 21.73 -18.50
N ALA A 662 -20.73 20.96 -18.33
CA ALA A 662 -20.66 19.51 -18.44
C ALA A 662 -20.32 19.05 -19.87
N VAL A 663 -20.86 19.71 -20.89
CA VAL A 663 -20.51 19.42 -22.30
C VAL A 663 -19.05 19.79 -22.57
N GLN A 664 -18.62 20.99 -22.15
CA GLN A 664 -17.24 21.44 -22.32
C GLN A 664 -16.23 20.48 -21.65
N GLN A 665 -16.48 20.05 -20.41
CA GLN A 665 -15.59 19.11 -19.72
C GLN A 665 -15.60 17.71 -20.34
N ALA A 666 -16.75 17.24 -20.82
CA ALA A 666 -16.83 15.97 -21.54
C ALA A 666 -16.03 16.05 -22.85
N ASP A 667 -16.19 17.11 -23.64
CA ASP A 667 -15.48 17.30 -24.90
C ASP A 667 -13.96 17.46 -24.67
N ASN A 668 -13.55 18.17 -23.62
CA ASN A 668 -12.15 18.28 -23.19
C ASN A 668 -11.53 16.92 -22.85
N TYR A 669 -12.26 16.11 -22.08
CA TYR A 669 -11.83 14.75 -21.74
C TYR A 669 -11.72 13.86 -22.98
N ILE A 670 -12.73 13.88 -23.85
CA ILE A 670 -12.76 13.08 -25.09
C ILE A 670 -11.62 13.49 -26.03
N GLY A 671 -11.39 14.79 -26.21
CA GLY A 671 -10.30 15.29 -27.05
C GLY A 671 -8.93 14.87 -26.52
N GLY A 672 -8.70 14.93 -25.22
CA GLY A 672 -7.47 14.42 -24.60
C GLY A 672 -7.30 12.91 -24.83
N HIS A 673 -8.38 12.15 -24.60
CA HIS A 673 -8.42 10.71 -24.80
C HIS A 673 -8.03 10.27 -26.22
N GLU A 674 -8.65 10.87 -27.25
CA GLU A 674 -8.36 10.54 -28.65
C GLU A 674 -6.92 10.89 -29.05
N ASN A 675 -6.43 12.04 -28.59
CA ASN A 675 -5.06 12.50 -28.87
C ASN A 675 -4.02 11.57 -28.25
N ALA A 676 -4.17 11.25 -26.96
CA ALA A 676 -3.23 10.38 -26.26
C ALA A 676 -3.27 8.94 -26.76
N TYR A 677 -4.45 8.40 -27.09
CA TYR A 677 -4.56 7.09 -27.72
C TYR A 677 -3.80 7.02 -29.06
N SER A 678 -3.99 8.04 -29.91
CA SER A 678 -3.29 8.14 -31.20
C SER A 678 -1.78 8.27 -31.03
N ARG A 679 -1.33 9.02 -30.02
CA ARG A 679 0.08 9.17 -29.69
C ARG A 679 0.69 7.86 -29.16
N GLY A 680 -0.01 7.13 -28.30
CA GLY A 680 0.43 5.83 -27.78
C GLY A 680 0.67 4.79 -28.89
N LYS A 681 -0.14 4.80 -29.95
CA LYS A 681 0.10 3.96 -31.14
C LYS A 681 1.43 4.24 -31.84
N ILE A 682 1.95 5.47 -31.75
CA ILE A 682 3.25 5.83 -32.32
C ILE A 682 4.35 5.21 -31.46
N TYR A 683 4.25 5.32 -30.13
CA TYR A 683 5.21 4.74 -29.19
C TYR A 683 5.25 3.21 -29.25
N GLY A 684 4.14 2.55 -29.56
CA GLY A 684 4.07 1.09 -29.71
C GLY A 684 4.68 0.51 -30.99
N LYS A 685 5.20 1.33 -31.92
CA LYS A 685 5.81 0.85 -33.18
C LYS A 685 7.31 0.58 -33.01
N PRO A 686 7.79 -0.65 -33.22
CA PRO A 686 9.20 -0.99 -33.04
C PRO A 686 10.15 -0.32 -34.06
N GLU A 687 9.65 0.11 -35.23
CA GLU A 687 10.46 0.68 -36.31
C GLU A 687 10.96 2.12 -36.06
N LEU A 688 10.49 2.80 -35.02
CA LEU A 688 10.98 4.13 -34.62
C LEU A 688 12.01 4.08 -33.47
N MET A 689 12.40 2.88 -33.01
CA MET A 689 13.24 2.68 -31.82
C MET A 689 14.74 2.49 -32.10
N THR A 690 15.19 2.80 -33.32
CA THR A 690 16.62 2.92 -33.63
C THR A 690 16.89 4.28 -34.24
N ASP A 691 17.35 5.21 -33.40
CA ASP A 691 18.44 6.13 -33.72
C ASP A 691 19.24 6.44 -32.45
#